data_AF-A0A8S3SL20-F1
#
_entry.id   AF-A0A8S3SL20-F1
#
_cell.length_a   1.000
_cell.length_b   1.000
_cell.length_c   1.000
_cell.angle_alpha   90.00
_cell.angle_beta   90.00
_cell.angle_gamma   90.00
#
_symmetry.space_group_name_H-M   'P 1'
#
loop_
_entity.id
_entity.type
_entity.pdbx_description
1 polymer ?
#
loop_
_entity_poly.entity_id
_entity_poly.type
_entity_poly.pdbx_seq_one_letter_code
_entity_poly.pdbx_strand_id
1 'polypeptide(L)'
;MAVVADIQEIIKSTKLKRSKNARSVMNSVTASISGENLANSRGKIKLCKNLGLPARRVAGGQRIRSRILKSESSAWALTQQKTRKDSISEETKKTVYNFWLSDGISHPTGNKSDIKRERLGPNLYTSHMTHVLEKTQTDAYLDFVSKYPEIKIGQRAFEKLRPFFVRPASEKDRNTCCCRYHVEANLVFKACMKFRKSCDRETDSQESDYPVFEKMSDLIHITLCPKVNGFYRKNCLDRKCSLCGVGNFKLSPNESQSSSTVEWQKYEYKLKNRRVKNVRRRLTLIKKKTSVNEMFLNLKKLLETFPAHQHRSNWQSNQLKSLVQNLPVNHCICIHDYSENYRCVEKEEIQSNYFQRTECSIHVTVMHRHAILEYDGVDSTEEFPEIITEHFFVISPDLQHDNDFTKYVQKKVKEYLDSISYTVDHMHEFTDGCSSQYKSRHCLGSLSTAIPDFGYKTFHRNFFETSHAKGPQDAAGGFIKRQADISVLRGNTVIQNAKDLFTFCESSLKKPRSALFKRRVFRYVDSIDRHNSKIFKPIQQNRQIHHVFTSTCNEIIVSDLSCYTCDQCILGNYLNCLNVENTGVKKTIKPREITQTSNEEEVAQDTDILSEDISDLVSINSVVAVKTDDDNFDYYLMKISKGSHVLNSAESDSWGATYPPGFEVFRGHYYDKISDNDPLKYKLLKTKTALVPTKSLLYILADVDASYRITISEDTHLDILSVLDNLD
;
A
#
# COMPACT_ATOMS: atom_id res chain seq x y z
N MET A 1 -38.22 -40.19 -39.98
CA MET A 1 -37.75 -41.07 -38.88
C MET A 1 -36.90 -40.30 -37.87
N ALA A 2 -35.87 -39.53 -38.30
CA ALA A 2 -35.00 -38.74 -37.41
C ALA A 2 -35.74 -37.78 -36.45
N VAL A 3 -36.64 -36.92 -36.96
CA VAL A 3 -37.39 -35.94 -36.14
C VAL A 3 -38.19 -36.60 -35.00
N VAL A 4 -38.72 -37.81 -35.21
CA VAL A 4 -39.48 -38.52 -34.17
C VAL A 4 -38.53 -39.05 -33.09
N ALA A 5 -37.32 -39.49 -33.46
CA ALA A 5 -36.30 -39.92 -32.52
C ALA A 5 -35.80 -38.74 -31.66
N ASP A 6 -35.58 -37.58 -32.26
CA ASP A 6 -35.16 -36.36 -31.52
C ASP A 6 -36.23 -35.94 -30.50
N ILE A 7 -37.51 -35.99 -30.88
CA ILE A 7 -38.61 -35.69 -29.97
C ILE A 7 -38.67 -36.72 -28.82
N GLN A 8 -38.44 -38.00 -29.09
CA GLN A 8 -38.37 -39.03 -28.04
C GLN A 8 -37.22 -38.76 -27.06
N GLU A 9 -36.05 -38.34 -27.55
CA GLU A 9 -34.89 -38.00 -26.72
C GLU A 9 -35.19 -36.81 -25.81
N ILE A 10 -35.78 -35.74 -26.37
CA ILE A 10 -36.23 -34.58 -25.60
C ILE A 10 -37.21 -35.01 -24.51
N ILE A 11 -38.19 -35.87 -24.84
CA ILE A 11 -39.18 -36.36 -23.87
C ILE A 11 -38.52 -37.18 -22.75
N LYS A 12 -37.59 -38.08 -23.08
CA LYS A 12 -36.87 -38.90 -22.09
C LYS A 12 -36.03 -38.03 -21.15
N SER A 13 -35.24 -37.10 -21.70
CA SER A 13 -34.37 -36.21 -20.93
C SER A 13 -35.13 -35.24 -20.02
N THR A 14 -36.32 -34.81 -20.42
CA THR A 14 -37.19 -33.93 -19.61
C THR A 14 -38.06 -34.67 -18.60
N LYS A 15 -38.51 -35.91 -18.88
CA LYS A 15 -39.26 -36.72 -17.89
C LYS A 15 -38.46 -36.99 -16.61
N LEU A 16 -37.14 -37.11 -16.70
CA LEU A 16 -36.25 -37.36 -15.57
C LEU A 16 -36.04 -36.12 -14.67
N LYS A 17 -36.36 -34.92 -15.16
CA LYS A 17 -36.10 -33.66 -14.45
C LYS A 17 -37.37 -33.15 -13.75
N ARG A 18 -37.41 -33.17 -12.41
CA ARG A 18 -38.54 -32.65 -11.60
C ARG A 18 -38.49 -31.12 -11.38
N SER A 19 -38.22 -30.31 -12.41
CA SER A 19 -38.15 -28.84 -12.29
C SER A 19 -39.34 -28.12 -12.96
N LYS A 20 -39.60 -26.86 -12.58
CA LYS A 20 -40.62 -26.01 -13.23
C LYS A 20 -40.31 -25.81 -14.72
N ASN A 21 -39.04 -25.60 -15.06
CA ASN A 21 -38.59 -25.42 -16.45
C ASN A 21 -38.78 -26.71 -17.27
N ALA A 22 -38.50 -27.87 -16.70
CA ALA A 22 -38.73 -29.16 -17.38
C ALA A 22 -40.22 -29.38 -17.71
N ARG A 23 -41.13 -28.96 -16.82
CA ARG A 23 -42.58 -28.99 -17.11
C ARG A 23 -42.96 -28.00 -18.22
N SER A 24 -42.36 -26.82 -18.25
CA SER A 24 -42.60 -25.83 -19.29
C SER A 24 -42.17 -26.34 -20.67
N VAL A 25 -40.93 -26.83 -20.80
CA VAL A 25 -40.41 -27.43 -22.04
C VAL A 25 -41.31 -28.56 -22.51
N MET A 26 -41.73 -29.41 -21.59
CA MET A 26 -42.59 -30.54 -21.89
C MET A 26 -43.99 -30.13 -22.37
N ASN A 27 -44.55 -29.05 -21.82
CA ASN A 27 -45.80 -28.47 -22.29
C ASN A 27 -45.65 -27.90 -23.71
N SER A 28 -44.56 -27.19 -23.98
CA SER A 28 -44.25 -26.65 -25.31
C SER A 28 -44.09 -27.75 -26.35
N VAL A 29 -43.30 -28.79 -26.04
CA VAL A 29 -43.13 -29.97 -26.92
C VAL A 29 -44.48 -30.61 -27.22
N THR A 30 -45.31 -30.85 -26.20
CA THR A 30 -46.65 -31.43 -26.43
C THR A 30 -47.58 -30.52 -27.24
N ALA A 31 -47.49 -29.20 -27.09
CA ALA A 31 -48.29 -28.26 -27.87
C ALA A 31 -47.83 -28.20 -29.33
N SER A 32 -46.52 -28.29 -29.59
CA SER A 32 -45.97 -28.27 -30.94
C SER A 32 -46.39 -29.51 -31.74
N ILE A 33 -46.39 -30.69 -31.12
CA ILE A 33 -46.70 -31.95 -31.81
C ILE A 33 -48.19 -32.27 -31.87
N SER A 34 -49.07 -31.52 -31.18
CA SER A 34 -50.51 -31.80 -31.09
C SER A 34 -51.34 -30.84 -31.96
N GLY A 35 -51.06 -30.82 -33.25
CA GLY A 35 -51.76 -29.99 -34.26
C GLY A 35 -53.16 -30.50 -34.64
N GLU A 36 -53.85 -29.75 -35.50
CA GLU A 36 -55.26 -30.03 -35.90
C GLU A 36 -55.41 -31.38 -36.64
N ASN A 37 -54.38 -31.80 -37.38
CA ASN A 37 -54.33 -33.10 -38.06
C ASN A 37 -54.35 -34.32 -37.11
N LEU A 38 -54.24 -34.11 -35.79
CA LEU A 38 -54.34 -35.14 -34.74
C LEU A 38 -55.70 -35.17 -34.04
N ALA A 39 -56.69 -34.40 -34.52
CA ALA A 39 -58.05 -34.39 -33.97
C ALA A 39 -58.78 -35.75 -34.12
N ASN A 40 -58.34 -36.60 -35.05
CA ASN A 40 -58.86 -37.95 -35.27
C ASN A 40 -58.16 -39.02 -34.40
N SER A 41 -58.94 -39.95 -33.85
CA SER A 41 -58.49 -40.91 -32.81
C SER A 41 -57.35 -41.84 -33.28
N ARG A 42 -57.34 -42.26 -34.55
CA ARG A 42 -56.34 -43.17 -35.12
C ARG A 42 -54.93 -42.54 -35.19
N GLY A 43 -54.82 -41.28 -35.62
CA GLY A 43 -53.53 -40.57 -35.71
C GLY A 43 -52.91 -40.30 -34.33
N LYS A 44 -53.75 -39.94 -33.36
CA LYS A 44 -53.35 -39.71 -31.97
C LYS A 44 -52.78 -40.94 -31.29
N ILE A 45 -53.43 -42.10 -31.45
CA ILE A 45 -52.96 -43.37 -30.84
C ILE A 45 -51.61 -43.79 -31.43
N LYS A 46 -51.44 -43.66 -32.76
CA LYS A 46 -50.18 -43.97 -33.44
C LYS A 46 -49.03 -43.08 -32.96
N LEU A 47 -49.27 -41.76 -32.81
CA LEU A 47 -48.28 -40.83 -32.27
C LEU A 47 -47.93 -41.11 -30.80
N CYS A 48 -48.92 -41.43 -29.96
CA CYS A 48 -48.69 -41.75 -28.55
C CYS A 48 -47.81 -42.98 -28.38
N LYS A 49 -48.06 -44.05 -29.16
CA LYS A 49 -47.23 -45.25 -29.19
C LYS A 49 -45.81 -44.92 -29.68
N ASN A 50 -45.70 -44.15 -30.76
CA ASN A 50 -44.41 -43.77 -31.32
C ASN A 50 -43.60 -42.84 -30.41
N LEU A 51 -44.19 -42.06 -29.50
CA LEU A 51 -43.44 -41.13 -28.63
C LEU A 51 -43.36 -41.58 -27.16
N GLY A 52 -43.97 -42.70 -26.79
CA GLY A 52 -44.02 -43.16 -25.40
C GLY A 52 -44.71 -42.15 -24.46
N LEU A 53 -45.76 -41.47 -24.94
CA LEU A 53 -46.54 -40.49 -24.19
C LEU A 53 -47.96 -41.00 -23.91
N PRO A 54 -48.53 -40.71 -22.72
CA PRO A 54 -49.92 -41.05 -22.45
C PRO A 54 -50.86 -40.17 -23.29
N ALA A 55 -51.95 -40.75 -23.80
CA ALA A 55 -52.92 -40.05 -24.66
C ALA A 55 -53.49 -38.76 -24.02
N ARG A 56 -53.57 -38.71 -22.68
CA ARG A 56 -53.97 -37.52 -21.92
C ARG A 56 -53.00 -36.34 -22.07
N ARG A 57 -51.69 -36.59 -22.20
CA ARG A 57 -50.68 -35.54 -22.41
C ARG A 57 -50.78 -34.91 -23.79
N VAL A 58 -50.98 -35.72 -24.82
CA VAL A 58 -51.19 -35.23 -26.19
C VAL A 58 -52.51 -34.44 -26.28
N ALA A 59 -53.57 -34.92 -25.63
CA ALA A 59 -54.82 -34.16 -25.50
C ALA A 59 -54.66 -32.82 -24.76
N GLY A 60 -53.87 -32.80 -23.68
CA GLY A 60 -53.52 -31.58 -22.95
C GLY A 60 -52.70 -30.61 -23.79
N GLY A 61 -51.75 -31.13 -24.58
CA GLY A 61 -50.95 -30.37 -25.54
C GLY A 61 -51.81 -29.64 -26.57
N GLN A 62 -52.86 -30.28 -27.09
CA GLN A 62 -53.79 -29.64 -28.02
C GLN A 62 -54.53 -28.45 -27.39
N ARG A 63 -54.96 -28.56 -26.13
CA ARG A 63 -55.58 -27.43 -25.39
C ARG A 63 -54.61 -26.28 -25.15
N ILE A 64 -53.34 -26.61 -24.87
CA ILE A 64 -52.27 -25.63 -24.71
C ILE A 64 -52.01 -24.93 -26.04
N ARG A 65 -51.88 -25.70 -27.14
CA ARG A 65 -51.70 -25.18 -28.49
C ARG A 65 -52.84 -24.24 -28.90
N SER A 66 -54.09 -24.65 -28.69
CA SER A 66 -55.25 -23.82 -29.03
C SER A 66 -55.30 -22.52 -28.21
N ARG A 67 -54.87 -22.55 -26.94
CA ARG A 67 -54.76 -21.34 -26.11
C ARG A 67 -53.66 -20.42 -26.62
N ILE A 68 -52.51 -20.97 -27.00
CA ILE A 68 -51.38 -20.20 -27.54
C ILE A 68 -51.76 -19.53 -28.86
N LEU A 69 -52.38 -20.27 -29.78
CA LEU A 69 -52.69 -19.78 -31.13
C LEU A 69 -53.91 -18.84 -31.19
N LYS A 70 -54.82 -18.87 -30.21
CA LYS A 70 -56.06 -18.06 -30.23
C LYS A 70 -56.02 -16.79 -29.38
N SER A 71 -54.90 -16.44 -28.76
CA SER A 71 -54.80 -15.18 -28.00
C SER A 71 -53.50 -14.45 -28.32
N GLU A 72 -53.61 -13.19 -28.73
CA GLU A 72 -52.47 -12.35 -29.12
C GLU A 72 -51.45 -12.15 -27.98
N SER A 73 -51.86 -12.30 -26.71
CA SER A 73 -51.01 -12.08 -25.53
C SER A 73 -50.36 -13.34 -24.94
N SER A 74 -50.69 -14.55 -25.40
CA SER A 74 -50.20 -15.81 -24.79
C SER A 74 -49.03 -16.48 -25.50
N ALA A 75 -48.60 -15.97 -26.66
CA ALA A 75 -47.51 -16.58 -27.44
C ALA A 75 -46.18 -16.64 -26.68
N TRP A 76 -46.02 -15.84 -25.60
CA TRP A 76 -44.78 -15.77 -24.81
C TRP A 76 -44.98 -15.90 -23.28
N ALA A 77 -46.22 -15.95 -22.77
CA ALA A 77 -46.52 -15.67 -21.37
C ALA A 77 -46.88 -16.88 -20.48
N LEU A 78 -46.54 -18.12 -20.87
CA LEU A 78 -46.82 -19.30 -20.03
C LEU A 78 -45.88 -19.45 -18.81
N THR A 79 -45.01 -18.47 -18.55
CA THR A 79 -44.09 -18.44 -17.39
C THR A 79 -44.34 -17.34 -16.38
N GLN A 80 -45.24 -16.37 -16.60
CA GLN A 80 -45.51 -15.33 -15.59
C GLN A 80 -46.92 -15.48 -14.99
N GLN A 81 -46.98 -15.95 -13.74
CA GLN A 81 -48.19 -15.82 -12.92
C GLN A 81 -48.49 -14.33 -12.70
N LYS A 82 -49.77 -13.95 -12.62
CA LYS A 82 -50.18 -12.59 -12.23
C LYS A 82 -49.53 -12.22 -10.89
N THR A 83 -48.68 -11.21 -10.89
CA THR A 83 -48.13 -10.58 -9.69
C THR A 83 -49.26 -9.88 -8.93
N ARG A 84 -49.26 -9.99 -7.60
CA ARG A 84 -50.26 -9.30 -6.75
C ARG A 84 -50.02 -7.79 -6.79
N LYS A 85 -51.07 -6.97 -6.63
CA LYS A 85 -51.00 -5.50 -6.68
C LYS A 85 -50.08 -4.88 -5.62
N ASP A 86 -49.85 -5.58 -4.51
CA ASP A 86 -48.97 -5.22 -3.40
C ASP A 86 -47.51 -5.67 -3.61
N SER A 87 -47.17 -6.28 -4.76
CA SER A 87 -45.79 -6.68 -5.03
C SER A 87 -44.94 -5.46 -5.41
N ILE A 88 -43.74 -5.39 -4.84
CA ILE A 88 -42.73 -4.37 -5.16
C ILE A 88 -42.52 -4.34 -6.68
N SER A 89 -42.63 -3.16 -7.29
CA SER A 89 -42.47 -2.99 -8.74
C SER A 89 -41.05 -3.39 -9.17
N GLU A 90 -40.92 -3.86 -10.42
CA GLU A 90 -39.60 -4.20 -10.97
C GLU A 90 -38.67 -2.99 -11.07
N GLU A 91 -39.24 -1.80 -11.25
CA GLU A 91 -38.52 -0.52 -11.21
C GLU A 91 -37.93 -0.28 -9.83
N THR A 92 -38.75 -0.39 -8.76
CA THR A 92 -38.26 -0.26 -7.39
C THR A 92 -37.18 -1.30 -7.07
N LYS A 93 -37.33 -2.54 -7.53
CA LYS A 93 -36.30 -3.59 -7.33
C LYS A 93 -34.98 -3.22 -8.01
N LYS A 94 -35.02 -2.69 -9.24
CA LYS A 94 -33.81 -2.21 -9.94
C LYS A 94 -33.17 -1.03 -9.22
N THR A 95 -33.97 -0.07 -8.75
CA THR A 95 -33.44 1.08 -7.99
C THR A 95 -32.76 0.62 -6.71
N VAL A 96 -33.37 -0.29 -5.95
CA VAL A 96 -32.75 -0.89 -4.75
C VAL A 96 -31.49 -1.67 -5.10
N TYR A 97 -31.52 -2.47 -6.17
CA TYR A 97 -30.36 -3.22 -6.64
C TYR A 97 -29.18 -2.31 -6.99
N ASN A 98 -29.42 -1.25 -7.76
CA ASN A 98 -28.41 -0.26 -8.13
C ASN A 98 -27.91 0.53 -6.93
N PHE A 99 -28.79 0.83 -5.96
CA PHE A 99 -28.41 1.52 -4.73
C PHE A 99 -27.44 0.70 -3.88
N TRP A 100 -27.65 -0.61 -3.77
CA TRP A 100 -26.68 -1.50 -3.10
C TRP A 100 -25.29 -1.46 -3.74
N LEU A 101 -25.20 -1.15 -5.04
CA LEU A 101 -23.93 -1.05 -5.78
C LEU A 101 -23.37 0.37 -5.84
N SER A 102 -24.04 1.35 -5.25
CA SER A 102 -23.58 2.73 -5.27
C SER A 102 -22.41 2.96 -4.30
N ASP A 103 -21.51 3.86 -4.71
CA ASP A 103 -20.38 4.31 -3.90
C ASP A 103 -20.87 4.86 -2.56
N GLY A 104 -20.20 4.48 -1.46
CA GLY A 104 -20.60 4.80 -0.10
C GLY A 104 -21.54 3.79 0.57
N ILE A 105 -22.10 2.84 -0.20
CA ILE A 105 -22.88 1.70 0.31
C ILE A 105 -22.06 0.41 0.22
N SER A 106 -21.55 0.09 -0.97
CA SER A 106 -20.63 -1.03 -1.16
C SER A 106 -19.61 -0.74 -2.25
N HIS A 107 -18.43 -1.35 -2.16
CA HIS A 107 -17.38 -1.26 -3.17
C HIS A 107 -16.93 -2.64 -3.65
N PRO A 108 -16.53 -2.79 -4.92
CA PRO A 108 -16.01 -4.07 -5.44
C PRO A 108 -14.64 -4.39 -4.84
N THR A 109 -14.38 -5.68 -4.58
CA THR A 109 -13.05 -6.15 -4.19
C THR A 109 -12.17 -6.38 -5.41
N GLY A 110 -10.89 -6.02 -5.32
CA GLY A 110 -9.94 -6.08 -6.44
C GLY A 110 -9.36 -7.47 -6.74
N ASN A 111 -9.64 -8.49 -5.93
CA ASN A 111 -9.01 -9.80 -6.06
C ASN A 111 -9.86 -10.77 -6.90
N LYS A 112 -9.25 -11.44 -7.88
CA LYS A 112 -9.88 -12.52 -8.68
C LYS A 112 -10.34 -13.72 -7.82
N SER A 113 -9.78 -13.91 -6.62
CA SER A 113 -10.26 -14.91 -5.65
C SER A 113 -11.66 -14.62 -5.10
N ASP A 114 -12.12 -13.38 -5.26
CA ASP A 114 -13.35 -12.88 -4.67
C ASP A 114 -14.44 -12.76 -5.74
N ILE A 115 -14.43 -13.65 -6.74
CA ILE A 115 -15.52 -13.77 -7.70
C ILE A 115 -16.54 -14.73 -7.13
N LYS A 116 -17.73 -14.23 -6.76
CA LYS A 116 -18.85 -15.11 -6.39
C LYS A 116 -19.58 -15.59 -7.64
N ARG A 117 -19.88 -16.88 -7.65
CA ARG A 117 -20.63 -17.53 -8.72
C ARG A 117 -21.99 -17.95 -8.19
N GLU A 118 -23.04 -17.59 -8.92
CA GLU A 118 -24.38 -18.10 -8.71
C GLU A 118 -24.74 -19.05 -9.85
N ARG A 119 -25.23 -20.23 -9.50
CA ARG A 119 -25.56 -21.29 -10.46
C ARG A 119 -26.93 -21.00 -11.08
N LEU A 120 -26.95 -20.70 -12.38
CA LEU A 120 -28.18 -20.50 -13.16
C LEU A 120 -28.74 -21.81 -13.73
N GLY A 121 -27.89 -22.83 -13.90
CA GLY A 121 -28.28 -24.15 -14.42
C GLY A 121 -27.18 -25.21 -14.29
N PRO A 122 -27.37 -26.40 -14.88
CA PRO A 122 -26.28 -27.39 -15.02
C PRO A 122 -25.13 -26.76 -15.81
N ASN A 123 -23.94 -26.68 -15.18
CA ASN A 123 -22.72 -26.10 -15.76
C ASN A 123 -22.82 -24.64 -16.25
N LEU A 124 -23.86 -23.89 -15.87
CA LEU A 124 -24.04 -22.48 -16.21
C LEU A 124 -24.02 -21.63 -14.93
N TYR A 125 -23.09 -20.69 -14.88
CA TYR A 125 -22.86 -19.82 -13.73
C TYR A 125 -22.82 -18.37 -14.17
N THR A 126 -23.43 -17.47 -13.39
CA THR A 126 -23.11 -16.04 -13.47
C THR A 126 -22.00 -15.73 -12.47
N SER A 127 -21.02 -14.95 -12.89
CA SER A 127 -19.86 -14.56 -12.08
C SER A 127 -19.87 -13.06 -11.86
N HIS A 128 -19.85 -12.65 -10.59
CA HIS A 128 -19.77 -11.24 -10.21
C HIS A 128 -18.60 -11.03 -9.27
N MET A 129 -17.94 -9.87 -9.39
CA MET A 129 -16.97 -9.43 -8.38
C MET A 129 -17.70 -9.28 -7.05
N THR A 130 -17.07 -9.69 -5.95
CA THR A 130 -17.64 -9.50 -4.61
C THR A 130 -17.62 -8.02 -4.28
N HIS A 131 -18.71 -7.54 -3.68
CA HIS A 131 -18.80 -6.20 -3.12
C HIS A 131 -18.81 -6.27 -1.59
N VAL A 132 -18.11 -5.35 -0.93
CA VAL A 132 -18.05 -5.24 0.52
C VAL A 132 -18.84 -4.02 0.98
N LEU A 133 -19.70 -4.20 1.98
CA LEU A 133 -20.48 -3.12 2.58
C LEU A 133 -19.59 -2.16 3.37
N GLU A 134 -19.77 -0.85 3.16
CA GLU A 134 -19.05 0.21 3.89
C GLU A 134 -19.76 0.63 5.18
N LYS A 135 -21.07 0.37 5.25
CA LYS A 135 -21.93 0.69 6.39
C LYS A 135 -22.78 -0.51 6.79
N THR A 136 -23.48 -0.41 7.91
CA THR A 136 -24.44 -1.44 8.30
C THR A 136 -25.62 -1.48 7.30
N GLN A 137 -26.30 -2.63 7.21
CA GLN A 137 -27.49 -2.75 6.36
C GLN A 137 -28.60 -1.77 6.78
N THR A 138 -28.69 -1.50 8.09
CA THR A 138 -29.62 -0.51 8.65
C THR A 138 -29.28 0.90 8.19
N ASP A 139 -28.00 1.31 8.26
CA ASP A 139 -27.59 2.64 7.80
C ASP A 139 -27.82 2.81 6.30
N ALA A 140 -27.53 1.77 5.51
CA ALA A 140 -27.82 1.76 4.07
C ALA A 140 -29.32 1.91 3.78
N TYR A 141 -30.18 1.29 4.59
CA TYR A 141 -31.62 1.47 4.47
C TYR A 141 -32.07 2.90 4.83
N LEU A 142 -31.51 3.48 5.90
CA LEU A 142 -31.78 4.88 6.26
C LEU A 142 -31.34 5.85 5.16
N ASP A 143 -30.16 5.64 4.58
CA ASP A 143 -29.67 6.41 3.43
C ASP A 143 -30.59 6.23 2.21
N PHE A 144 -31.11 5.03 1.97
CA PHE A 144 -32.06 4.75 0.88
C PHE A 144 -33.37 5.52 1.05
N VAL A 145 -33.96 5.47 2.25
CA VAL A 145 -35.21 6.18 2.58
C VAL A 145 -35.02 7.69 2.49
N SER A 146 -33.85 8.20 2.91
CA SER A 146 -33.52 9.61 2.79
C SER A 146 -33.33 10.05 1.33
N LYS A 147 -32.80 9.19 0.47
CA LYS A 147 -32.52 9.50 -0.93
C LYS A 147 -33.72 9.33 -1.85
N TYR A 148 -34.61 8.39 -1.53
CA TYR A 148 -35.81 8.06 -2.30
C TYR A 148 -37.06 8.03 -1.40
N PRO A 149 -37.48 9.18 -0.86
CA PRO A 149 -38.61 9.27 0.08
C PRO A 149 -39.95 8.80 -0.55
N GLU A 150 -40.07 8.84 -1.87
CA GLU A 150 -41.24 8.37 -2.63
C GLU A 150 -41.37 6.84 -2.66
N ILE A 151 -40.29 6.10 -2.44
CA ILE A 151 -40.28 4.64 -2.48
C ILE A 151 -40.62 4.06 -1.11
N LYS A 152 -41.86 3.59 -0.95
CA LYS A 152 -42.32 2.91 0.27
C LYS A 152 -41.88 1.44 0.28
N ILE A 153 -40.71 1.16 0.85
CA ILE A 153 -40.20 -0.19 1.09
C ILE A 153 -39.82 -0.37 2.55
N GLY A 154 -40.17 -1.51 3.16
CA GLY A 154 -39.72 -1.83 4.52
C GLY A 154 -38.31 -2.42 4.53
N GLN A 155 -37.57 -2.21 5.63
CA GLN A 155 -36.16 -2.65 5.77
C GLN A 155 -35.91 -4.11 5.39
N ARG A 156 -36.74 -5.05 5.88
CA ARG A 156 -36.58 -6.48 5.56
C ARG A 156 -36.75 -6.79 4.06
N ALA A 157 -37.57 -6.02 3.35
CA ALA A 157 -37.74 -6.18 1.92
C ALA A 157 -36.55 -5.59 1.14
N PHE A 158 -36.03 -4.45 1.60
CA PHE A 158 -34.80 -3.84 1.08
C PHE A 158 -33.58 -4.76 1.22
N GLU A 159 -33.39 -5.36 2.40
CA GLU A 159 -32.30 -6.31 2.67
C GLU A 159 -32.40 -7.59 1.83
N LYS A 160 -33.61 -8.09 1.56
CA LYS A 160 -33.84 -9.25 0.68
C LYS A 160 -33.49 -8.98 -0.78
N LEU A 161 -33.52 -7.73 -1.22
CA LEU A 161 -33.13 -7.30 -2.57
C LEU A 161 -31.62 -7.06 -2.69
N ARG A 162 -30.84 -7.30 -1.63
CA ARG A 162 -29.38 -7.22 -1.68
C ARG A 162 -28.81 -8.27 -2.65
N PRO A 163 -27.94 -7.87 -3.60
CA PRO A 163 -27.29 -8.82 -4.51
C PRO A 163 -26.47 -9.89 -3.76
N PHE A 164 -26.45 -11.13 -4.27
CA PHE A 164 -25.78 -12.26 -3.60
C PHE A 164 -24.25 -12.09 -3.44
N PHE A 165 -23.65 -11.26 -4.30
CA PHE A 165 -22.23 -10.94 -4.30
C PHE A 165 -21.88 -9.74 -3.41
N VAL A 166 -22.87 -9.04 -2.84
CA VAL A 166 -22.64 -8.03 -1.80
C VAL A 166 -22.63 -8.72 -0.44
N ARG A 167 -21.56 -8.54 0.33
CA ARG A 167 -21.41 -9.14 1.67
C ARG A 167 -20.98 -8.11 2.72
N PRO A 168 -21.22 -8.37 4.02
CA PRO A 168 -20.65 -7.58 5.09
C PRO A 168 -19.12 -7.58 5.06
N ALA A 169 -18.53 -6.49 5.56
CA ALA A 169 -17.10 -6.40 5.82
C ALA A 169 -16.68 -7.43 6.88
N SER A 170 -15.50 -8.01 6.69
CA SER A 170 -14.84 -8.96 7.59
C SER A 170 -13.43 -8.46 7.90
N GLU A 171 -12.74 -9.06 8.89
CA GLU A 171 -11.36 -8.67 9.23
C GLU A 171 -10.38 -8.75 8.05
N LYS A 172 -10.65 -9.62 7.08
CA LYS A 172 -9.85 -9.79 5.86
C LYS A 172 -9.97 -8.61 4.89
N ASP A 173 -11.03 -7.81 5.03
CA ASP A 173 -11.29 -6.61 4.22
C ASP A 173 -10.68 -5.36 4.86
N ARG A 174 -9.99 -5.52 6.00
CA ARG A 174 -9.27 -4.42 6.63
C ARG A 174 -8.18 -3.94 5.66
N ASN A 175 -8.28 -2.68 5.28
CA ASN A 175 -7.20 -2.00 4.58
C ASN A 175 -6.01 -1.86 5.54
N THR A 176 -4.98 -2.69 5.34
CA THR A 176 -3.73 -2.70 6.10
C THR A 176 -2.61 -2.00 5.31
N CYS A 177 -1.65 -1.43 6.03
CA CYS A 177 -0.49 -0.74 5.46
C CYS A 177 -0.86 0.44 4.55
N CYS A 178 -1.87 1.23 4.95
CA CYS A 178 -2.28 2.42 4.22
C CYS A 178 -1.22 3.53 4.33
N CYS A 179 -1.04 4.30 3.26
CA CYS A 179 -0.20 5.47 3.30
C CYS A 179 -0.75 6.54 4.27
N ARG A 180 0.08 6.98 5.22
CA ARG A 180 -0.28 8.01 6.19
C ARG A 180 -0.78 9.29 5.50
N TYR A 181 -0.07 9.75 4.46
CA TYR A 181 -0.42 10.98 3.75
C TYR A 181 -1.84 10.92 3.20
N HIS A 182 -2.23 9.80 2.56
CA HIS A 182 -3.59 9.59 2.05
C HIS A 182 -4.63 9.46 3.15
N VAL A 183 -4.36 8.67 4.18
CA VAL A 183 -5.35 8.45 5.25
C VAL A 183 -5.57 9.73 6.04
N GLU A 184 -4.51 10.41 6.45
CA GLU A 184 -4.58 11.65 7.21
C GLU A 184 -5.24 12.76 6.40
N ALA A 185 -4.82 12.99 5.14
CA ALA A 185 -5.46 13.99 4.28
C ALA A 185 -6.96 13.69 4.08
N ASN A 186 -7.35 12.44 3.86
CA ASN A 186 -8.75 12.08 3.71
C ASN A 186 -9.57 12.22 5.00
N LEU A 187 -9.00 11.90 6.16
CA LEU A 187 -9.67 12.06 7.46
C LEU A 187 -9.96 13.54 7.72
N VAL A 188 -8.95 14.40 7.58
CA VAL A 188 -9.08 15.84 7.82
C VAL A 188 -10.00 16.48 6.77
N PHE A 189 -9.88 16.09 5.51
CA PHE A 189 -10.79 16.53 4.44
C PHE A 189 -12.25 16.19 4.73
N LYS A 190 -12.54 14.94 5.10
CA LYS A 190 -13.90 14.52 5.45
C LYS A 190 -14.46 15.32 6.64
N ALA A 191 -13.63 15.60 7.65
CA ALA A 191 -14.03 16.43 8.78
C ALA A 191 -14.36 17.88 8.35
N CYS A 192 -13.50 18.50 7.53
CA CYS A 192 -13.73 19.84 7.00
C CYS A 192 -14.99 19.92 6.12
N MET A 193 -15.17 18.97 5.20
CA MET A 193 -16.34 18.96 4.32
C MET A 193 -17.64 18.64 5.08
N LYS A 194 -17.57 17.83 6.15
CA LYS A 194 -18.71 17.61 7.04
C LYS A 194 -19.11 18.91 7.75
N PHE A 195 -18.14 19.72 8.18
CA PHE A 195 -18.41 21.03 8.79
C PHE A 195 -19.06 21.99 7.79
N ARG A 196 -18.53 22.10 6.55
CA ARG A 196 -19.18 22.91 5.49
C ARG A 196 -20.62 22.48 5.24
N LYS A 197 -20.87 21.17 5.12
CA LYS A 197 -22.21 20.61 4.95
C LYS A 197 -23.16 20.90 6.11
N SER A 198 -22.66 21.10 7.34
CA SER A 198 -23.53 21.51 8.45
C SER A 198 -23.89 22.98 8.41
N CYS A 199 -23.02 23.85 7.87
CA CYS A 199 -23.29 25.28 7.70
C CYS A 199 -24.22 25.55 6.49
N ASP A 200 -24.05 24.81 5.39
CA ASP A 200 -24.85 25.01 4.17
C ASP A 200 -26.34 24.66 4.34
N ARG A 201 -26.69 23.81 5.32
CA ARG A 201 -28.11 23.49 5.62
C ARG A 201 -28.93 24.68 6.10
N GLU A 202 -28.28 25.80 6.44
CA GLU A 202 -28.92 27.03 6.87
C GLU A 202 -29.12 28.05 5.74
N THR A 203 -28.57 27.81 4.53
CA THR A 203 -28.62 28.78 3.41
C THR A 203 -28.96 28.11 2.07
N ASP A 204 -30.22 28.22 1.65
CA ASP A 204 -30.69 27.86 0.31
C ASP A 204 -30.16 28.88 -0.72
N SER A 205 -28.94 28.69 -1.23
CA SER A 205 -28.50 29.38 -2.45
C SER A 205 -27.39 28.62 -3.17
N GLN A 206 -27.61 28.37 -4.46
CA GLN A 206 -26.62 27.83 -5.39
C GLN A 206 -25.57 28.93 -5.69
N GLU A 207 -24.30 28.53 -5.74
CA GLU A 207 -23.09 29.36 -5.91
C GLU A 207 -22.62 30.12 -4.64
N SER A 208 -22.24 29.35 -3.61
CA SER A 208 -21.41 29.84 -2.50
C SER A 208 -19.94 29.97 -2.95
N ASP A 209 -19.28 31.07 -2.55
CA ASP A 209 -17.82 31.28 -2.64
C ASP A 209 -16.99 30.18 -1.93
N TYR A 210 -17.66 29.30 -1.16
CA TYR A 210 -17.07 28.27 -0.32
C TYR A 210 -17.70 26.89 -0.60
N PRO A 211 -17.46 26.28 -1.78
CA PRO A 211 -18.11 25.04 -2.16
C PRO A 211 -17.72 23.86 -1.26
N VAL A 212 -18.66 22.92 -1.10
CA VAL A 212 -18.42 21.60 -0.52
C VAL A 212 -17.86 20.68 -1.59
N PHE A 213 -16.65 20.19 -1.38
CA PHE A 213 -16.03 19.22 -2.29
C PHE A 213 -16.46 17.81 -1.96
N GLU A 214 -16.82 17.04 -2.99
CA GLU A 214 -17.09 15.61 -2.84
C GLU A 214 -15.79 14.80 -2.79
N LYS A 215 -14.80 15.18 -3.60
CA LYS A 215 -13.54 14.44 -3.72
C LYS A 215 -12.33 15.33 -3.42
N MET A 216 -11.31 14.73 -2.82
CA MET A 216 -10.01 15.39 -2.60
C MET A 216 -9.37 15.86 -3.91
N SER A 217 -9.62 15.15 -5.03
CA SER A 217 -9.13 15.55 -6.35
C SER A 217 -9.56 16.97 -6.73
N ASP A 218 -10.79 17.34 -6.40
CA ASP A 218 -11.38 18.62 -6.80
C ASP A 218 -10.69 19.77 -6.06
N LEU A 219 -10.35 19.53 -4.79
CA LEU A 219 -9.57 20.44 -3.97
C LEU A 219 -8.13 20.60 -4.49
N ILE A 220 -7.52 19.52 -4.99
CA ILE A 220 -6.22 19.58 -5.66
C ILE A 220 -6.31 20.40 -6.95
N HIS A 221 -7.36 20.20 -7.76
CA HIS A 221 -7.57 20.91 -9.01
C HIS A 221 -7.69 22.43 -8.82
N ILE A 222 -8.24 22.90 -7.71
CA ILE A 222 -8.36 24.34 -7.40
C ILE A 222 -7.05 24.93 -6.87
N THR A 223 -6.27 24.13 -6.15
CA THR A 223 -5.01 24.60 -5.57
C THR A 223 -3.81 24.48 -6.50
N LEU A 224 -3.97 23.91 -7.70
CA LEU A 224 -2.94 23.75 -8.72
C LEU A 224 -3.39 24.30 -10.07
N CYS A 225 -2.43 24.66 -10.93
CA CYS A 225 -2.74 25.00 -12.32
C CYS A 225 -3.30 23.78 -13.09
N PRO A 226 -4.03 24.00 -14.20
CA PRO A 226 -4.49 22.92 -15.07
C PRO A 226 -3.37 22.00 -15.53
N LYS A 227 -3.71 20.73 -15.74
CA LYS A 227 -2.77 19.72 -16.23
C LYS A 227 -2.36 20.02 -17.67
N VAL A 228 -1.09 19.79 -17.97
CA VAL A 228 -0.54 19.80 -19.33
C VAL A 228 -0.18 18.36 -19.69
N ASN A 229 -0.66 17.86 -20.83
CA ASN A 229 -0.45 16.48 -21.26
C ASN A 229 -0.84 15.43 -20.19
N GLY A 230 -1.91 15.71 -19.44
CA GLY A 230 -2.42 14.80 -18.40
C GLY A 230 -1.71 14.88 -17.03
N PHE A 231 -0.65 15.68 -16.88
CA PHE A 231 0.11 15.82 -15.63
C PHE A 231 0.16 17.26 -15.11
N TYR A 232 0.32 17.41 -13.80
CA TYR A 232 0.61 18.72 -13.20
C TYR A 232 2.08 19.06 -13.39
N ARG A 233 2.37 20.34 -13.65
CA ARG A 233 3.75 20.83 -13.74
C ARG A 233 4.45 20.69 -12.39
N LYS A 234 5.73 20.30 -12.41
CA LYS A 234 6.52 20.14 -11.18
C LYS A 234 6.57 21.41 -10.33
N ASN A 235 6.72 22.59 -10.94
CA ASN A 235 6.72 23.86 -10.20
C ASN A 235 5.41 24.11 -9.42
N CYS A 236 4.27 23.61 -9.90
CA CYS A 236 3.01 23.69 -9.17
C CYS A 236 2.98 22.70 -7.99
N LEU A 237 3.44 21.46 -8.22
CA LEU A 237 3.51 20.41 -7.20
C LEU A 237 4.49 20.77 -6.07
N ASP A 238 5.63 21.38 -6.41
CA ASP A 238 6.64 21.87 -5.48
C ASP A 238 6.26 23.19 -4.80
N ARG A 239 5.06 23.72 -5.05
CA ARG A 239 4.55 25.01 -4.52
C ARG A 239 5.46 26.22 -4.82
N LYS A 240 6.14 26.20 -5.97
CA LYS A 240 6.98 27.29 -6.49
C LYS A 240 6.30 28.15 -7.56
N CYS A 241 5.10 27.77 -8.00
CA CYS A 241 4.32 28.51 -8.98
C CYS A 241 3.66 29.75 -8.35
N SER A 242 3.73 30.90 -9.01
CA SER A 242 3.08 32.14 -8.57
C SER A 242 1.56 32.19 -8.86
N LEU A 243 1.05 31.34 -9.78
CA LEU A 243 -0.35 31.37 -10.24
C LEU A 243 -1.29 30.43 -9.47
N CYS A 244 -0.74 29.48 -8.72
CA CYS A 244 -1.55 28.53 -7.95
C CYS A 244 -0.98 28.36 -6.55
N GLY A 245 -1.85 28.07 -5.59
CA GLY A 245 -1.42 27.82 -4.23
C GLY A 245 -2.55 27.32 -3.36
N VAL A 246 -2.20 26.94 -2.14
CA VAL A 246 -3.17 26.52 -1.13
C VAL A 246 -4.07 27.69 -0.70
N GLY A 247 -3.64 28.94 -0.92
CA GLY A 247 -4.45 30.14 -0.72
C GLY A 247 -5.74 30.18 -1.55
N ASN A 248 -5.77 29.52 -2.71
CA ASN A 248 -6.99 29.43 -3.55
C ASN A 248 -8.10 28.65 -2.86
N PHE A 249 -7.76 27.80 -1.89
CA PHE A 249 -8.76 27.23 -0.99
C PHE A 249 -9.19 28.29 0.03
N LYS A 250 -10.24 29.03 -0.32
CA LYS A 250 -10.83 30.08 0.51
C LYS A 250 -11.55 29.48 1.72
N LEU A 251 -11.38 30.14 2.87
CA LEU A 251 -12.07 29.80 4.11
C LEU A 251 -13.19 30.81 4.37
N SER A 252 -14.35 30.34 4.83
CA SER A 252 -15.46 31.22 5.21
C SER A 252 -15.17 31.94 6.55
N PRO A 253 -15.92 33.00 6.92
CA PRO A 253 -15.78 33.64 8.23
C PRO A 253 -15.96 32.66 9.39
N ASN A 254 -16.93 31.74 9.26
CA ASN A 254 -17.18 30.68 10.24
C ASN A 254 -16.03 29.67 10.33
N GLU A 255 -15.21 29.53 9.28
CA GLU A 255 -14.05 28.65 9.27
C GLU A 255 -12.81 29.34 9.85
N SER A 256 -12.66 30.64 9.64
CA SER A 256 -11.45 31.40 9.98
C SER A 256 -11.50 32.09 11.35
N GLN A 257 -12.67 32.53 11.79
CA GLN A 257 -12.85 33.32 13.02
C GLN A 257 -13.63 32.60 14.11
N SER A 258 -14.15 31.41 13.85
CA SER A 258 -14.94 30.69 14.84
C SER A 258 -14.09 30.19 16.02
N SER A 259 -14.54 30.54 17.23
CA SER A 259 -14.06 29.99 18.50
C SER A 259 -14.69 28.64 18.85
N SER A 260 -15.65 28.16 18.04
CA SER A 260 -16.31 26.88 18.27
C SER A 260 -15.29 25.74 18.19
N THR A 261 -15.37 24.82 19.15
CA THR A 261 -14.50 23.64 19.16
C THR A 261 -15.12 22.49 18.38
N VAL A 262 -14.30 21.81 17.59
CA VAL A 262 -14.69 20.63 16.81
C VAL A 262 -13.79 19.45 17.16
N GLU A 263 -14.39 18.26 17.18
CA GLU A 263 -13.66 17.01 17.36
C GLU A 263 -13.33 16.38 16.00
N TRP A 264 -12.05 16.12 15.78
CA TRP A 264 -11.54 15.50 14.54
C TRP A 264 -10.35 14.60 14.85
N GLN A 265 -9.85 13.89 13.83
CA GLN A 265 -8.83 12.85 14.00
C GLN A 265 -7.59 13.12 13.16
N LYS A 266 -6.43 12.84 13.72
CA LYS A 266 -5.14 12.84 13.00
C LYS A 266 -4.15 11.86 13.63
N TYR A 267 -3.03 11.63 12.95
CA TYR A 267 -1.98 10.74 13.45
C TYR A 267 -0.88 11.54 14.17
N GLU A 268 -0.51 11.12 15.38
CA GLU A 268 0.62 11.68 16.14
C GLU A 268 1.50 10.56 16.70
N TYR A 269 2.80 10.84 16.85
CA TYR A 269 3.73 9.92 17.49
C TYR A 269 3.55 9.99 19.01
N LYS A 270 3.26 8.85 19.64
CA LYS A 270 3.24 8.70 21.10
C LYS A 270 4.39 7.81 21.56
N LEU A 271 4.99 8.14 22.70
CA LEU A 271 6.00 7.30 23.34
C LEU A 271 5.32 6.07 23.95
N LYS A 272 5.92 4.88 23.77
CA LYS A 272 5.43 3.63 24.36
C LYS A 272 6.34 3.22 25.53
N ASN A 273 5.75 3.09 26.72
CA ASN A 273 6.32 2.57 27.97
C ASN A 273 7.62 3.24 28.46
N ARG A 274 7.53 3.96 29.59
CA ARG A 274 8.65 4.55 30.37
C ARG A 274 9.63 3.51 31.01
N ARG A 275 9.50 2.21 30.72
CA ARG A 275 10.22 1.13 31.46
C ARG A 275 11.22 0.30 30.63
N VAL A 276 11.48 0.65 29.38
CA VAL A 276 12.46 -0.07 28.53
C VAL A 276 13.41 0.92 27.90
N LYS A 277 14.73 0.65 27.97
CA LYS A 277 15.86 1.47 27.49
C LYS A 277 15.80 1.94 26.02
N ASN A 278 14.82 1.52 25.23
CA ASN A 278 14.61 1.95 23.85
C ASN A 278 13.22 2.55 23.65
N VAL A 279 13.15 3.89 23.65
CA VAL A 279 11.91 4.66 23.48
C VAL A 279 11.41 4.57 22.04
N ARG A 280 10.62 3.54 21.74
CA ARG A 280 10.00 3.41 20.41
C ARG A 280 8.78 4.34 20.29
N ARG A 281 8.87 5.35 19.44
CA ARG A 281 7.75 6.22 19.04
C ARG A 281 6.77 5.43 18.18
N ARG A 282 5.49 5.39 18.56
CA ARG A 282 4.42 4.75 17.79
C ARG A 282 3.45 5.79 17.25
N LEU A 283 3.30 5.80 15.92
CA LEU A 283 2.27 6.61 15.27
C LEU A 283 0.87 6.05 15.64
N THR A 284 0.04 6.90 16.23
CA THR A 284 -1.28 6.52 16.73
C THR A 284 -2.34 7.51 16.27
N LEU A 285 -3.52 7.01 15.91
CA LEU A 285 -4.68 7.85 15.59
C LEU A 285 -5.22 8.45 16.89
N ILE A 286 -5.26 9.77 16.96
CA ILE A 286 -5.78 10.51 18.11
C ILE A 286 -7.02 11.31 17.74
N LYS A 287 -7.91 11.52 18.71
CA LYS A 287 -9.00 12.48 18.62
C LYS A 287 -8.51 13.81 19.20
N LYS A 288 -8.55 14.86 18.41
CA LYS A 288 -8.25 16.24 18.83
C LYS A 288 -9.54 17.03 18.95
N LYS A 289 -9.59 17.90 19.95
CA LYS A 289 -10.64 18.91 20.12
C LYS A 289 -9.98 20.28 19.99
N THR A 290 -10.15 20.93 18.85
CA THR A 290 -9.50 22.21 18.51
C THR A 290 -10.53 23.20 17.98
N SER A 291 -10.11 24.43 17.70
CA SER A 291 -10.95 25.36 16.92
C SER A 291 -11.16 24.84 15.49
N VAL A 292 -12.24 25.30 14.85
CA VAL A 292 -12.51 25.04 13.43
C VAL A 292 -11.36 25.53 12.55
N ASN A 293 -10.82 26.72 12.84
CA ASN A 293 -9.72 27.30 12.09
C ASN A 293 -8.48 26.39 12.10
N GLU A 294 -8.11 25.84 13.26
CA GLU A 294 -6.96 24.92 13.35
C GLU A 294 -7.13 23.67 12.47
N MET A 295 -8.35 23.12 12.40
CA MET A 295 -8.66 21.96 11.54
C MET A 295 -8.48 22.30 10.05
N PHE A 296 -8.99 23.45 9.60
CA PHE A 296 -8.85 23.89 8.20
C PHE A 296 -7.41 24.29 7.85
N LEU A 297 -6.67 24.90 8.77
CA LEU A 297 -5.24 25.16 8.61
C LEU A 297 -4.44 23.87 8.51
N ASN A 298 -4.83 22.83 9.26
CA ASN A 298 -4.22 21.51 9.12
C ASN A 298 -4.47 20.91 7.73
N LEU A 299 -5.69 21.03 7.19
CA LEU A 299 -5.98 20.62 5.82
C LEU A 299 -5.12 21.39 4.80
N LYS A 300 -4.98 22.71 4.96
CA LYS A 300 -4.10 23.53 4.11
C LYS A 300 -2.65 23.04 4.15
N LYS A 301 -2.11 22.77 5.34
CA LYS A 301 -0.76 22.22 5.51
C LYS A 301 -0.60 20.86 4.82
N LEU A 302 -1.60 19.98 4.89
CA LEU A 302 -1.56 18.70 4.17
C LEU A 302 -1.58 18.89 2.66
N LEU A 303 -2.36 19.86 2.14
CA LEU A 303 -2.41 20.18 0.72
C LEU A 303 -1.09 20.71 0.15
N GLU A 304 -0.18 21.23 0.99
CA GLU A 304 1.14 21.67 0.51
C GLU A 304 1.96 20.51 -0.04
N THR A 305 1.90 19.34 0.61
CA THR A 305 2.76 18.18 0.30
C THR A 305 2.02 17.03 -0.38
N PHE A 306 0.72 16.87 -0.10
CA PHE A 306 -0.09 15.75 -0.60
C PHE A 306 -0.10 15.60 -2.13
N PRO A 307 -0.27 16.67 -2.95
CA PRO A 307 -0.34 16.52 -4.40
C PRO A 307 0.96 16.00 -5.01
N ALA A 308 2.11 16.48 -4.52
CA ALA A 308 3.42 16.03 -4.99
C ALA A 308 3.66 14.55 -4.64
N HIS A 309 3.29 14.14 -3.43
CA HIS A 309 3.36 12.74 -3.00
C HIS A 309 2.47 11.82 -3.85
N GLN A 310 1.22 12.20 -4.08
CA GLN A 310 0.29 11.47 -4.95
C GLN A 310 0.81 11.37 -6.39
N HIS A 311 1.39 12.46 -6.93
CA HIS A 311 1.95 12.49 -8.28
C HIS A 311 3.11 11.49 -8.43
N ARG A 312 4.07 11.51 -7.50
CA ARG A 312 5.23 10.58 -7.54
C ARG A 312 4.79 9.12 -7.48
N SER A 313 3.89 8.78 -6.55
CA SER A 313 3.33 7.43 -6.42
C SER A 313 2.64 6.95 -7.71
N ASN A 314 1.81 7.80 -8.31
CA ASN A 314 1.13 7.50 -9.58
C ASN A 314 2.12 7.35 -10.74
N TRP A 315 3.09 8.26 -10.83
CA TRP A 315 4.11 8.24 -11.87
C TRP A 315 4.91 6.93 -11.83
N GLN A 316 5.48 6.58 -10.69
CA GLN A 316 6.27 5.34 -10.51
C GLN A 316 5.45 4.09 -10.84
N SER A 317 4.19 4.04 -10.38
CA SER A 317 3.28 2.93 -10.69
C SER A 317 3.02 2.80 -12.19
N ASN A 318 2.84 3.92 -12.89
CA ASN A 318 2.65 3.93 -14.34
C ASN A 318 3.92 3.54 -15.08
N GLN A 319 5.09 4.02 -14.63
CA GLN A 319 6.39 3.67 -15.21
C GLN A 319 6.68 2.16 -15.08
N LEU A 320 6.42 1.55 -13.92
CA LEU A 320 6.55 0.11 -13.73
C LEU A 320 5.60 -0.67 -14.65
N LYS A 321 4.32 -0.29 -14.69
CA LYS A 321 3.33 -0.95 -15.57
C LYS A 321 3.74 -0.88 -17.04
N SER A 322 4.19 0.29 -17.50
CA SER A 322 4.67 0.48 -18.87
C SER A 322 5.88 -0.40 -19.17
N LEU A 323 6.84 -0.48 -18.24
CA LEU A 323 8.04 -1.29 -18.41
C LEU A 323 7.71 -2.80 -18.44
N VAL A 324 6.78 -3.27 -17.62
CA VAL A 324 6.33 -4.68 -17.64
C VAL A 324 5.59 -5.01 -18.95
N GLN A 325 4.79 -4.08 -19.48
CA GLN A 325 4.01 -4.28 -20.71
C GLN A 325 4.89 -4.22 -21.96
N ASN A 326 5.93 -3.39 -21.96
CA ASN A 326 6.82 -3.15 -23.08
C ASN A 326 8.27 -3.47 -22.67
N LEU A 327 8.48 -4.64 -22.05
CA LEU A 327 9.82 -5.07 -21.64
C LEU A 327 10.66 -5.35 -22.90
N PRO A 328 11.85 -4.75 -23.06
CA PRO A 328 12.72 -5.09 -24.18
C PRO A 328 13.43 -6.44 -23.98
N VAL A 329 13.84 -7.07 -25.09
CA VAL A 329 14.62 -8.31 -25.07
C VAL A 329 15.93 -8.09 -24.31
N ASN A 330 16.38 -9.11 -23.58
CA ASN A 330 17.54 -9.07 -22.66
C ASN A 330 17.40 -8.10 -21.47
N HIS A 331 16.21 -7.55 -21.22
CA HIS A 331 15.93 -6.85 -19.97
C HIS A 331 15.32 -7.79 -18.93
N CYS A 332 15.54 -7.52 -17.65
CA CYS A 332 14.90 -8.21 -16.54
C CYS A 332 14.39 -7.20 -15.52
N ILE A 333 13.16 -7.39 -15.03
CA ILE A 333 12.60 -6.59 -13.94
C ILE A 333 12.57 -7.45 -12.67
N CYS A 334 13.06 -6.90 -11.57
CA CYS A 334 12.98 -7.52 -10.25
C CYS A 334 12.30 -6.55 -9.26
N ILE A 335 11.18 -6.96 -8.69
CA ILE A 335 10.49 -6.22 -7.63
C ILE A 335 10.81 -6.91 -6.30
N HIS A 336 11.63 -6.26 -5.49
CA HIS A 336 12.15 -6.81 -4.24
C HIS A 336 11.37 -6.31 -3.03
N ASP A 337 11.26 -7.17 -2.02
CA ASP A 337 10.78 -6.81 -0.69
C ASP A 337 11.25 -7.83 0.35
N TYR A 338 11.39 -7.39 1.60
CA TYR A 338 11.56 -8.27 2.74
C TYR A 338 10.19 -8.50 3.39
N SER A 339 9.66 -9.71 3.25
CA SER A 339 8.48 -10.09 4.01
C SER A 339 8.83 -10.10 5.49
N GLU A 340 7.90 -9.65 6.36
CA GLU A 340 8.07 -9.82 7.81
C GLU A 340 8.48 -11.26 8.13
N ASN A 341 9.42 -11.40 9.06
CA ASN A 341 9.98 -12.69 9.47
C ASN A 341 8.88 -13.71 9.74
N TYR A 342 9.07 -14.93 9.24
CA TYR A 342 8.24 -16.05 9.62
C TYR A 342 8.63 -16.49 11.02
N ARG A 343 7.65 -16.56 11.92
CA ARG A 343 7.85 -17.09 13.26
C ARG A 343 7.51 -18.56 13.22
N CYS A 344 8.49 -19.42 13.45
CA CYS A 344 8.25 -20.84 13.60
C CYS A 344 7.28 -21.04 14.78
N VAL A 345 6.19 -21.72 14.49
CA VAL A 345 5.14 -22.08 15.44
C VAL A 345 5.06 -23.59 15.51
N GLU A 346 4.79 -24.13 16.69
CA GLU A 346 4.58 -25.55 16.88
C GLU A 346 3.08 -25.84 16.98
N LYS A 347 2.66 -27.06 16.64
CA LYS A 347 1.26 -27.47 16.84
C LYS A 347 0.92 -27.57 18.34
N GLU A 348 1.87 -28.08 19.12
CA GLU A 348 1.79 -28.21 20.58
C GLU A 348 3.00 -27.47 21.16
N GLU A 349 2.79 -26.22 21.58
CA GLU A 349 3.87 -25.37 22.13
C GLU A 349 4.01 -25.59 23.65
N ILE A 350 5.23 -25.88 24.10
CA ILE A 350 5.57 -25.88 25.53
C ILE A 350 5.64 -24.41 26.01
N GLN A 351 5.22 -24.13 27.24
CA GLN A 351 5.08 -22.77 27.79
C GLN A 351 6.35 -21.90 27.68
N SER A 352 7.55 -22.50 27.67
CA SER A 352 8.83 -21.81 27.48
C SER A 352 9.04 -21.27 26.05
N ASN A 353 8.57 -21.98 25.02
CA ASN A 353 8.73 -21.60 23.61
C ASN A 353 7.83 -20.43 23.20
N TYR A 354 6.83 -20.10 24.02
CA TYR A 354 5.93 -18.96 23.79
C TYR A 354 6.65 -17.60 23.83
N PHE A 355 7.75 -17.48 24.59
CA PHE A 355 8.46 -16.20 24.80
C PHE A 355 9.63 -15.95 23.84
N GLN A 356 10.20 -17.01 23.22
CA GLN A 356 11.31 -16.91 22.27
C GLN A 356 11.07 -17.87 21.10
N ARG A 357 10.55 -17.33 19.99
CA ARG A 357 10.31 -18.11 18.77
C ARG A 357 11.46 -17.95 17.81
N THR A 358 11.87 -19.05 17.19
CA THR A 358 12.80 -19.01 16.05
C THR A 358 12.15 -18.23 14.91
N GLU A 359 12.85 -17.22 14.41
CA GLU A 359 12.43 -16.41 13.29
C GLU A 359 13.23 -16.78 12.04
N CYS A 360 12.60 -16.63 10.86
CA CYS A 360 13.23 -16.88 9.58
C CYS A 360 12.97 -15.71 8.64
N SER A 361 14.02 -15.25 7.99
CA SER A 361 13.91 -14.21 6.96
C SER A 361 13.38 -14.78 5.67
N ILE A 362 12.48 -14.04 5.03
CA ILE A 362 11.94 -14.34 3.71
C ILE A 362 12.10 -13.09 2.85
N HIS A 363 13.08 -13.13 1.95
CA HIS A 363 13.15 -12.16 0.87
C HIS A 363 12.31 -12.63 -0.31
N VAL A 364 11.54 -11.72 -0.89
CA VAL A 364 10.67 -11.98 -2.04
C VAL A 364 11.13 -11.12 -3.21
N THR A 365 11.28 -11.74 -4.37
CA THR A 365 11.49 -11.07 -5.65
C THR A 365 10.42 -11.50 -6.63
N VAL A 366 9.59 -10.57 -7.12
CA VAL A 366 8.76 -10.81 -8.31
C VAL A 366 9.56 -10.43 -9.54
N MET A 367 9.80 -11.42 -10.39
CA MET A 367 10.65 -11.30 -11.55
C MET A 367 9.82 -11.32 -12.83
N HIS A 368 10.11 -10.39 -13.75
CA HIS A 368 9.55 -10.38 -15.10
C HIS A 368 10.70 -10.45 -16.11
N ARG A 369 10.60 -11.41 -17.02
CA ARG A 369 11.59 -11.66 -18.08
C ARG A 369 10.90 -12.19 -19.33
N HIS A 370 11.57 -12.14 -20.47
CA HIS A 370 11.11 -12.83 -21.67
C HIS A 370 11.12 -14.35 -21.47
N ALA A 371 10.16 -15.04 -22.10
CA ALA A 371 10.13 -16.49 -22.18
C ALA A 371 11.33 -17.03 -22.96
N ILE A 372 11.80 -18.22 -22.58
CA ILE A 372 12.87 -18.94 -23.25
C ILE A 372 12.29 -20.25 -23.75
N LEU A 373 12.41 -20.55 -25.05
CA LEU A 373 11.81 -21.73 -25.64
C LEU A 373 12.16 -23.03 -24.89
N GLU A 374 13.44 -23.25 -24.61
CA GLU A 374 13.95 -24.47 -23.96
C GLU A 374 13.46 -24.63 -22.50
N TYR A 375 13.17 -23.54 -21.81
CA TYR A 375 12.86 -23.54 -20.37
C TYR A 375 11.39 -23.27 -20.04
N ASP A 376 10.69 -22.51 -20.88
CA ASP A 376 9.29 -22.10 -20.71
C ASP A 376 8.33 -22.82 -21.68
N GLY A 377 8.87 -23.44 -22.75
CA GLY A 377 8.14 -24.11 -23.81
C GLY A 377 7.50 -23.16 -24.83
N VAL A 378 7.79 -21.86 -24.73
CA VAL A 378 7.31 -20.79 -25.60
C VAL A 378 8.47 -19.83 -25.81
N ASP A 379 8.67 -19.42 -27.06
CA ASP A 379 9.70 -18.45 -27.42
C ASP A 379 9.17 -17.01 -27.29
N SER A 380 10.07 -16.06 -27.13
CA SER A 380 9.74 -14.65 -26.96
C SER A 380 10.61 -13.80 -27.87
N THR A 381 9.97 -12.99 -28.71
CA THR A 381 10.66 -12.13 -29.69
C THR A 381 10.24 -10.67 -29.50
N GLU A 382 10.92 -9.74 -30.18
CA GLU A 382 10.51 -8.33 -30.15
C GLU A 382 9.11 -8.11 -30.75
N GLU A 383 8.76 -8.86 -31.81
CA GLU A 383 7.45 -8.77 -32.47
C GLU A 383 6.34 -9.45 -31.66
N PHE A 384 6.67 -10.56 -31.00
CA PHE A 384 5.75 -11.34 -30.17
C PHE A 384 6.34 -11.54 -28.77
N PRO A 385 6.26 -10.51 -27.90
CA PRO A 385 6.82 -10.59 -26.57
C PRO A 385 5.95 -11.45 -25.65
N GLU A 386 6.49 -12.59 -25.24
CA GLU A 386 5.92 -13.44 -24.20
C GLU A 386 6.66 -13.18 -22.89
N ILE A 387 6.00 -12.51 -21.94
CA ILE A 387 6.58 -12.12 -20.65
C ILE A 387 6.20 -13.13 -19.57
N ILE A 388 7.21 -13.75 -18.99
CA ILE A 388 7.08 -14.69 -17.88
C ILE A 388 7.23 -13.95 -16.56
N THR A 389 6.24 -14.12 -15.68
CA THR A 389 6.32 -13.67 -14.29
C THR A 389 6.63 -14.85 -13.37
N GLU A 390 7.62 -14.69 -12.50
CA GLU A 390 8.08 -15.71 -11.55
C GLU A 390 8.20 -15.12 -10.15
N HIS A 391 7.95 -15.94 -9.13
CA HIS A 391 8.23 -15.55 -7.75
C HIS A 391 9.49 -16.24 -7.28
N PHE A 392 10.50 -15.47 -6.89
CA PHE A 392 11.77 -15.94 -6.41
C PHE A 392 11.91 -15.62 -4.92
N PHE A 393 12.24 -16.62 -4.12
CA PHE A 393 12.31 -16.50 -2.67
C PHE A 393 13.69 -16.89 -2.18
N VAL A 394 14.25 -16.07 -1.29
CA VAL A 394 15.44 -16.42 -0.51
C VAL A 394 15.01 -16.57 0.95
N ILE A 395 15.26 -17.75 1.51
CA ILE A 395 14.94 -18.09 2.90
C ILE A 395 16.25 -18.29 3.66
N SER A 396 16.38 -17.62 4.81
CA SER A 396 17.61 -17.61 5.59
C SER A 396 17.34 -17.50 7.10
N PRO A 397 18.20 -18.07 7.96
CA PRO A 397 18.17 -17.79 9.40
C PRO A 397 18.75 -16.40 9.74
N ASP A 398 19.43 -15.73 8.81
CA ASP A 398 19.98 -14.38 9.01
C ASP A 398 18.88 -13.33 9.12
N LEU A 399 18.84 -12.56 10.22
CA LEU A 399 17.79 -11.56 10.51
C LEU A 399 18.27 -10.10 10.35
N GLN A 400 19.47 -9.85 9.84
CA GLN A 400 20.05 -8.50 9.85
C GLN A 400 19.42 -7.58 8.79
N HIS A 401 18.98 -8.15 7.66
CA HIS A 401 18.35 -7.42 6.53
C HIS A 401 19.14 -6.18 6.10
N ASP A 402 20.45 -6.33 5.97
CA ASP A 402 21.38 -5.27 5.63
C ASP A 402 21.72 -5.25 4.12
N ASN A 403 22.61 -4.35 3.75
CA ASN A 403 23.11 -4.23 2.37
C ASN A 403 23.73 -5.54 1.86
N ASP A 404 24.45 -6.26 2.71
CA ASP A 404 25.15 -7.48 2.31
C ASP A 404 24.17 -8.61 2.04
N PHE A 405 23.11 -8.75 2.84
CA PHE A 405 22.00 -9.64 2.52
C PHE A 405 21.37 -9.27 1.18
N THR A 406 21.04 -8.00 0.97
CA THR A 406 20.51 -7.53 -0.32
C THR A 406 21.44 -7.89 -1.49
N LYS A 407 22.75 -7.66 -1.38
CA LYS A 407 23.72 -8.02 -2.42
C LYS A 407 23.76 -9.53 -2.67
N TYR A 408 23.64 -10.33 -1.63
CA TYR A 408 23.59 -11.78 -1.73
C TYR A 408 22.33 -12.26 -2.45
N VAL A 409 21.17 -11.64 -2.18
CA VAL A 409 19.92 -11.91 -2.93
C VAL A 409 20.13 -11.63 -4.42
N GLN A 410 20.73 -10.50 -4.77
CA GLN A 410 21.01 -10.14 -6.17
C GLN A 410 21.91 -11.18 -6.86
N LYS A 411 22.94 -11.66 -6.14
CA LYS A 411 23.79 -12.76 -6.62
C LYS A 411 22.98 -14.03 -6.89
N LYS A 412 22.05 -14.40 -5.99
CA LYS A 412 21.17 -15.57 -6.19
C LYS A 412 20.20 -15.41 -7.35
N VAL A 413 19.73 -14.20 -7.61
CA VAL A 413 18.95 -13.87 -8.80
C VAL A 413 19.78 -14.07 -10.08
N LYS A 414 21.01 -13.54 -10.11
CA LYS A 414 21.93 -13.71 -11.25
C LYS A 414 22.24 -15.19 -11.51
N GLU A 415 22.64 -15.93 -10.48
CA GLU A 415 22.91 -17.37 -10.57
C GLU A 415 21.71 -18.15 -11.14
N TYR A 416 20.49 -17.75 -10.78
CA TYR A 416 19.29 -18.36 -11.32
C TYR A 416 19.07 -18.03 -12.80
N LEU A 417 19.19 -16.76 -13.19
CA LEU A 417 19.05 -16.34 -14.58
C LEU A 417 20.09 -17.03 -15.48
N ASP A 418 21.32 -17.18 -14.99
CA ASP A 418 22.37 -17.93 -15.69
C ASP A 418 22.04 -19.42 -15.81
N SER A 419 21.50 -20.03 -14.74
CA SER A 419 21.15 -21.46 -14.75
C SER A 419 20.07 -21.83 -15.76
N ILE A 420 19.28 -20.84 -16.20
CA ILE A 420 18.23 -21.02 -17.21
C ILE A 420 18.65 -20.46 -18.58
N SER A 421 19.93 -20.07 -18.72
CA SER A 421 20.50 -19.45 -19.92
C SER A 421 19.78 -18.16 -20.36
N TYR A 422 19.26 -17.38 -19.41
CA TYR A 422 18.67 -16.07 -19.71
C TYR A 422 19.76 -15.00 -19.77
N THR A 423 19.93 -14.40 -20.94
CA THR A 423 20.88 -13.29 -21.12
C THR A 423 20.27 -12.00 -20.60
N VAL A 424 21.00 -11.29 -19.74
CA VAL A 424 20.57 -10.00 -19.18
C VAL A 424 21.58 -8.92 -19.53
N ASP A 425 21.15 -7.97 -20.35
CA ASP A 425 21.89 -6.74 -20.63
C ASP A 425 21.49 -5.62 -19.68
N HIS A 426 20.21 -5.54 -19.31
CA HIS A 426 19.65 -4.44 -18.51
C HIS A 426 18.83 -4.98 -17.34
N MET A 427 19.28 -4.69 -16.12
CA MET A 427 18.55 -5.05 -14.89
C MET A 427 17.74 -3.85 -14.37
N HIS A 428 16.46 -4.05 -14.08
CA HIS A 428 15.57 -3.05 -13.50
C HIS A 428 15.02 -3.50 -12.15
N GLU A 429 15.57 -2.97 -11.07
CA GLU A 429 15.07 -3.22 -9.73
C GLU A 429 14.04 -2.20 -9.30
N PHE A 430 12.99 -2.67 -8.63
CA PHE A 430 12.01 -1.86 -7.91
C PHE A 430 11.95 -2.35 -6.48
N THR A 431 12.05 -1.44 -5.52
CA THR A 431 12.10 -1.80 -4.10
C THR A 431 11.54 -0.68 -3.25
N ASP A 432 11.23 -0.99 -1.99
CA ASP A 432 10.97 0.02 -1.01
C ASP A 432 12.26 0.83 -0.73
N GLY A 433 12.11 2.10 -0.36
CA GLY A 433 13.25 2.96 -0.06
C GLY A 433 13.87 2.69 1.30
N CYS A 434 13.78 1.48 1.85
CA CYS A 434 14.22 1.17 3.20
C CYS A 434 15.73 1.44 3.34
N SER A 435 16.09 2.29 4.32
CA SER A 435 17.45 2.80 4.47
C SER A 435 18.44 1.75 4.96
N SER A 436 18.01 0.72 5.67
CA SER A 436 18.89 -0.39 6.09
C SER A 436 19.13 -1.40 4.96
N GLN A 437 18.18 -1.53 4.03
CA GLN A 437 18.15 -2.64 3.06
C GLN A 437 18.59 -2.25 1.64
N TYR A 438 17.97 -1.22 1.05
CA TYR A 438 18.11 -0.91 -0.38
C TYR A 438 18.54 0.53 -0.68
N LYS A 439 18.37 1.45 0.28
CA LYS A 439 18.59 2.90 0.10
C LYS A 439 19.58 3.49 1.11
N SER A 440 20.58 2.72 1.53
CA SER A 440 21.70 3.19 2.36
C SER A 440 22.83 3.79 1.51
N ARG A 441 23.79 4.47 2.17
CA ARG A 441 25.05 4.89 1.52
C ARG A 441 25.81 3.71 0.92
N HIS A 442 25.80 2.56 1.60
CA HIS A 442 26.43 1.32 1.16
C HIS A 442 25.70 0.68 0.00
N CYS A 443 24.37 0.76 -0.02
CA CYS A 443 23.57 0.27 -1.15
C CYS A 443 23.86 1.06 -2.43
N LEU A 444 23.88 2.39 -2.33
CA LEU A 444 24.21 3.25 -3.47
C LEU A 444 25.67 3.09 -3.92
N GLY A 445 26.59 2.92 -2.98
CA GLY A 445 27.98 2.61 -3.28
C GLY A 445 28.14 1.26 -3.97
N SER A 446 27.50 0.21 -3.46
CA SER A 446 27.51 -1.14 -4.05
C SER A 446 26.92 -1.14 -5.47
N LEU A 447 25.91 -0.31 -5.74
CA LEU A 447 25.39 -0.15 -7.10
C LEU A 447 26.43 0.39 -8.07
N SER A 448 27.39 1.21 -7.63
CA SER A 448 28.45 1.71 -8.52
C SER A 448 29.40 0.63 -9.04
N THR A 449 29.45 -0.54 -8.38
CA THR A 449 30.22 -1.71 -8.82
C THR A 449 29.34 -2.82 -9.39
N ALA A 450 28.03 -2.60 -9.55
CA ALA A 450 27.10 -3.64 -10.00
C ALA A 450 27.39 -4.14 -11.43
N ILE A 451 27.91 -3.27 -12.30
CA ILE A 451 28.26 -3.61 -13.69
C ILE A 451 29.31 -4.73 -13.76
N PRO A 452 30.53 -4.56 -13.19
CA PRO A 452 31.50 -5.66 -13.16
C PRO A 452 31.07 -6.82 -12.26
N ASP A 453 30.34 -6.57 -11.17
CA ASP A 453 29.92 -7.62 -10.23
C ASP A 453 28.93 -8.62 -10.85
N PHE A 454 28.05 -8.14 -11.74
CA PHE A 454 26.99 -8.97 -12.33
C PHE A 454 27.08 -9.11 -13.86
N GLY A 455 27.96 -8.37 -14.54
CA GLY A 455 28.15 -8.47 -15.98
C GLY A 455 27.03 -7.89 -16.84
N TYR A 456 26.21 -6.97 -16.29
CA TYR A 456 25.17 -6.28 -17.06
C TYR A 456 25.73 -5.06 -17.80
N LYS A 457 25.09 -4.62 -18.88
CA LYS A 457 25.41 -3.34 -19.56
C LYS A 457 24.91 -2.14 -18.78
N THR A 458 23.72 -2.24 -18.20
CA THR A 458 23.18 -1.21 -17.31
C THR A 458 22.43 -1.82 -16.12
N PHE A 459 22.40 -1.07 -15.03
CA PHE A 459 21.65 -1.42 -13.83
C PHE A 459 20.81 -0.23 -13.38
N HIS A 460 19.50 -0.43 -13.26
CA HIS A 460 18.55 0.55 -12.73
C HIS A 460 18.02 0.09 -11.38
N ARG A 461 17.98 0.99 -10.40
CA ARG A 461 17.21 0.80 -9.17
C ARG A 461 16.22 1.95 -9.00
N ASN A 462 14.96 1.56 -8.84
CA ASN A 462 13.81 2.43 -8.66
C ASN A 462 13.30 2.25 -7.23
N PHE A 463 13.09 3.36 -6.53
CA PHE A 463 12.52 3.37 -5.19
C PHE A 463 11.07 3.86 -5.26
N PHE A 464 10.14 3.07 -4.74
CA PHE A 464 8.77 3.55 -4.60
C PHE A 464 8.68 4.72 -3.63
N GLU A 465 7.72 5.60 -3.85
CA GLU A 465 7.31 6.63 -2.91
C GLU A 465 7.00 5.97 -1.55
N THR A 466 7.35 6.65 -0.45
CA THR A 466 7.12 6.16 0.91
C THR A 466 5.69 5.64 1.09
N SER A 467 5.56 4.44 1.63
CA SER A 467 4.27 3.73 1.83
C SER A 467 3.51 3.33 0.56
N HIS A 468 4.14 3.36 -0.62
CA HIS A 468 3.57 2.91 -1.89
C HIS A 468 4.30 1.73 -2.54
N ALA A 469 5.21 1.08 -1.83
CA ALA A 469 5.90 -0.12 -2.32
C ALA A 469 5.00 -1.38 -2.33
N LYS A 470 3.82 -1.34 -1.69
CA LYS A 470 2.96 -2.52 -1.54
C LYS A 470 2.53 -3.10 -2.89
N GLY A 471 2.74 -4.39 -3.10
CA GLY A 471 2.53 -5.04 -4.39
C GLY A 471 2.39 -6.57 -4.34
N PRO A 472 2.56 -7.24 -5.49
CA PRO A 472 2.51 -8.69 -5.60
C PRO A 472 3.46 -9.44 -4.66
N GLN A 473 4.61 -8.83 -4.32
CA GLN A 473 5.62 -9.38 -3.44
C GLN A 473 5.14 -9.56 -1.99
N ASP A 474 4.34 -8.63 -1.44
CA ASP A 474 3.70 -8.79 -0.13
C ASP A 474 2.77 -10.00 -0.11
N ALA A 475 1.94 -10.14 -1.16
CA ALA A 475 0.99 -11.24 -1.28
C ALA A 475 1.71 -12.60 -1.42
N ALA A 476 2.84 -12.61 -2.12
CA ALA A 476 3.68 -13.78 -2.31
C ALA A 476 4.33 -14.24 -0.98
N GLY A 477 4.90 -13.31 -0.21
CA GLY A 477 5.46 -13.60 1.12
C GLY A 477 4.40 -14.07 2.11
N GLY A 478 3.28 -13.33 2.20
CA GLY A 478 2.15 -13.70 3.06
C GLY A 478 1.52 -15.05 2.72
N PHE A 479 1.50 -15.43 1.43
CA PHE A 479 1.00 -16.74 1.00
C PHE A 479 1.83 -17.89 1.60
N ILE A 480 3.16 -17.81 1.52
CA ILE A 480 4.04 -18.89 2.01
C ILE A 480 3.88 -19.06 3.51
N LYS A 481 3.96 -17.95 4.26
CA LYS A 481 3.78 -17.96 5.72
C LYS A 481 2.47 -18.63 6.11
N ARG A 482 1.37 -18.22 5.47
CA ARG A 482 0.05 -18.82 5.70
C ARG A 482 -0.02 -20.31 5.34
N GLN A 483 0.63 -20.75 4.26
CA GLN A 483 0.65 -22.18 3.91
C GLN A 483 1.46 -22.99 4.91
N ALA A 484 2.59 -22.45 5.37
CA ALA A 484 3.40 -23.06 6.42
C ALA A 484 2.59 -23.20 7.72
N ASP A 485 1.96 -22.11 8.19
CA ASP A 485 1.08 -22.12 9.37
C ASP A 485 -0.02 -23.19 9.27
N ILE A 486 -0.72 -23.24 8.13
CA ILE A 486 -1.79 -24.21 7.92
C ILE A 486 -1.26 -25.65 7.93
N SER A 487 -0.08 -25.90 7.35
CA SER A 487 0.53 -27.23 7.33
C SER A 487 0.91 -27.69 8.74
N VAL A 488 1.50 -26.80 9.53
CA VAL A 488 1.86 -27.07 10.93
C VAL A 488 0.62 -27.29 11.78
N LEU A 489 -0.39 -26.40 11.71
CA LEU A 489 -1.62 -26.53 12.48
C LEU A 489 -2.38 -27.84 12.20
N ARG A 490 -2.28 -28.35 10.96
CA ARG A 490 -2.86 -29.65 10.58
C ARG A 490 -2.03 -30.85 11.06
N GLY A 491 -0.81 -30.62 11.53
CA GLY A 491 0.15 -31.68 11.88
C GLY A 491 0.76 -32.37 10.65
N ASN A 492 0.74 -31.73 9.48
CA ASN A 492 1.27 -32.30 8.25
C ASN A 492 2.79 -32.10 8.12
N THR A 493 3.34 -31.09 8.80
CA THR A 493 4.75 -30.72 8.72
C THR A 493 5.17 -30.08 10.04
N VAL A 494 6.43 -30.25 10.40
CA VAL A 494 7.08 -29.55 11.51
C VAL A 494 8.07 -28.56 10.90
N ILE A 495 7.99 -27.29 11.30
CA ILE A 495 8.86 -26.22 10.78
C ILE A 495 9.47 -25.49 11.97
N GLN A 496 10.74 -25.78 12.28
CA GLN A 496 11.44 -25.24 13.44
C GLN A 496 12.47 -24.17 13.10
N ASN A 497 12.93 -24.16 11.86
CA ASN A 497 13.98 -23.24 11.40
C ASN A 497 13.81 -22.90 9.91
N ALA A 498 14.71 -22.04 9.41
CA ALA A 498 14.68 -21.57 8.03
C ALA A 498 14.87 -22.71 7.01
N LYS A 499 15.65 -23.74 7.35
CA LYS A 499 15.89 -24.90 6.50
C LYS A 499 14.64 -25.76 6.33
N ASP A 500 13.90 -25.98 7.42
CA ASP A 500 12.62 -26.70 7.38
C ASP A 500 11.60 -25.93 6.55
N LEU A 501 11.52 -24.61 6.74
CA LEU A 501 10.63 -23.75 5.97
C LEU A 501 10.95 -23.82 4.47
N PHE A 502 12.24 -23.74 4.11
CA PHE A 502 12.69 -23.90 2.73
C PHE A 502 12.29 -25.27 2.15
N THR A 503 12.54 -26.35 2.90
CA THR A 503 12.26 -27.72 2.46
C THR A 503 10.76 -27.94 2.25
N PHE A 504 9.93 -27.40 3.14
CA PHE A 504 8.47 -27.39 2.98
C PHE A 504 8.05 -26.62 1.71
N CYS A 505 8.60 -25.43 1.50
CA CYS A 505 8.26 -24.61 0.34
C CYS A 505 8.65 -25.29 -0.98
N GLU A 506 9.84 -25.86 -1.05
CA GLU A 506 10.35 -26.54 -2.24
C GLU A 506 9.53 -27.79 -2.59
N SER A 507 9.19 -28.61 -1.58
CA SER A 507 8.41 -29.83 -1.78
C SER A 507 6.94 -29.56 -2.10
N SER A 508 6.32 -28.59 -1.41
CA SER A 508 4.86 -28.44 -1.39
C SER A 508 4.34 -27.26 -2.20
N LEU A 509 5.15 -26.22 -2.43
CA LEU A 509 4.69 -24.92 -2.95
C LEU A 509 5.31 -24.51 -4.29
N LYS A 510 6.27 -25.28 -4.83
CA LYS A 510 7.01 -24.96 -6.08
C LYS A 510 6.10 -24.73 -7.30
N LYS A 511 5.07 -25.57 -7.47
CA LYS A 511 4.11 -25.44 -8.58
C LYS A 511 2.97 -24.48 -8.21
N PRO A 512 2.76 -23.38 -8.95
CA PRO A 512 1.63 -22.50 -8.71
C PRO A 512 0.32 -23.18 -9.09
N ARG A 513 -0.74 -22.86 -8.33
CA ARG A 513 -2.12 -23.23 -8.68
C ARG A 513 -2.82 -22.16 -9.53
N SER A 514 -2.20 -21.00 -9.68
CA SER A 514 -2.75 -19.83 -10.36
C SER A 514 -1.99 -19.61 -11.67
N ALA A 515 -2.69 -19.12 -12.70
CA ALA A 515 -2.08 -18.73 -13.97
C ALA A 515 -1.41 -17.35 -13.93
N LEU A 516 -1.42 -16.64 -12.79
CA LEU A 516 -0.87 -15.28 -12.67
C LEU A 516 0.66 -15.20 -12.76
N PHE A 517 1.35 -16.29 -12.42
CA PHE A 517 2.80 -16.41 -12.52
C PHE A 517 3.14 -17.86 -12.84
N LYS A 518 4.23 -18.08 -13.59
CA LYS A 518 4.56 -19.38 -14.18
C LYS A 518 5.11 -20.36 -13.15
N ARG A 519 5.96 -19.89 -12.22
CA ARG A 519 6.63 -20.75 -11.24
C ARG A 519 7.04 -20.02 -9.97
N ARG A 520 7.35 -20.81 -8.92
CA ARG A 520 8.06 -20.36 -7.73
C ARG A 520 9.45 -20.98 -7.69
N VAL A 521 10.43 -20.16 -7.37
CA VAL A 521 11.83 -20.56 -7.20
C VAL A 521 12.20 -20.27 -5.76
N PHE A 522 12.76 -21.28 -5.09
CA PHE A 522 13.23 -21.16 -3.71
C PHE A 522 14.74 -21.31 -3.68
N ARG A 523 15.40 -20.50 -2.84
CA ARG A 523 16.81 -20.62 -2.49
C ARG A 523 16.96 -20.57 -0.98
N TYR A 524 17.79 -21.44 -0.46
CA TYR A 524 18.22 -21.43 0.93
C TYR A 524 19.59 -20.75 1.04
N VAL A 525 19.75 -19.88 2.02
CA VAL A 525 21.02 -19.21 2.32
C VAL A 525 21.28 -19.37 3.81
N ASP A 526 22.30 -20.14 4.17
CA ASP A 526 22.61 -20.47 5.55
C ASP A 526 23.24 -19.29 6.29
N SER A 527 24.22 -18.67 5.66
CA SER A 527 24.98 -17.55 6.19
C SER A 527 25.39 -16.59 5.08
N ILE A 528 25.67 -15.35 5.48
CA ILE A 528 26.00 -14.24 4.58
C ILE A 528 27.36 -13.70 5.02
N ASP A 529 28.33 -13.76 4.10
CA ASP A 529 29.67 -13.25 4.33
C ASP A 529 29.67 -11.72 4.36
N ARG A 530 30.15 -11.17 5.47
CA ARG A 530 30.26 -9.73 5.74
C ARG A 530 31.71 -9.29 5.99
N HIS A 531 32.68 -10.20 5.82
CA HIS A 531 34.08 -9.89 6.13
C HIS A 531 34.68 -8.86 5.19
N ASN A 532 34.20 -8.78 3.94
CA ASN A 532 34.72 -7.88 2.90
C ASN A 532 33.69 -6.81 2.47
N SER A 533 32.83 -6.39 3.40
CA SER A 533 31.79 -5.41 3.11
C SER A 533 32.40 -4.05 2.78
N LYS A 534 32.02 -3.51 1.62
CA LYS A 534 32.49 -2.19 1.18
C LYS A 534 31.77 -1.08 1.93
N ILE A 535 32.54 -0.21 2.57
CA ILE A 535 32.04 0.92 3.32
C ILE A 535 32.14 2.18 2.46
N PHE A 536 31.05 2.95 2.37
CA PHE A 536 30.98 4.12 1.50
C PHE A 536 30.63 5.39 2.28
N LYS A 537 31.17 6.54 1.89
CA LYS A 537 30.82 7.83 2.52
C LYS A 537 29.33 8.19 2.32
N PRO A 538 28.71 8.94 3.25
CA PRO A 538 27.32 9.40 3.10
C PRO A 538 27.10 10.19 1.81
N ILE A 539 25.97 9.93 1.14
CA ILE A 539 25.54 10.65 -0.06
C ILE A 539 24.46 11.66 0.34
N GLN A 540 24.71 12.94 0.05
CA GLN A 540 23.79 14.01 0.38
C GLN A 540 22.43 13.83 -0.31
N GLN A 541 21.36 14.19 0.39
CA GLN A 541 19.97 14.18 -0.12
C GLN A 541 19.48 12.82 -0.65
N ASN A 542 20.09 11.70 -0.22
CA ASN A 542 19.70 10.35 -0.65
C ASN A 542 18.19 10.08 -0.54
N ARG A 543 17.52 10.60 0.51
CA ARG A 543 16.06 10.44 0.67
C ARG A 543 15.24 10.97 -0.53
N GLN A 544 15.69 12.01 -1.22
CA GLN A 544 14.98 12.60 -2.38
C GLN A 544 15.18 11.82 -3.69
N ILE A 545 16.17 10.92 -3.74
CA ILE A 545 16.49 10.11 -4.92
C ILE A 545 15.49 8.96 -5.04
N HIS A 546 14.73 8.87 -6.13
CA HIS A 546 13.85 7.71 -6.37
C HIS A 546 14.26 6.87 -7.58
N HIS A 547 15.31 7.28 -8.30
CA HIS A 547 15.87 6.48 -9.36
C HIS A 547 17.37 6.67 -9.45
N VAL A 548 18.07 5.54 -9.54
CA VAL A 548 19.51 5.44 -9.72
C VAL A 548 19.75 4.52 -10.90
N PHE A 549 20.65 4.89 -11.80
CA PHE A 549 21.16 3.95 -12.79
C PHE A 549 22.67 4.06 -12.95
N THR A 550 23.29 2.96 -13.35
CA THR A 550 24.71 2.90 -13.68
C THR A 550 24.91 2.16 -15.00
N SER A 551 25.95 2.56 -15.73
CA SER A 551 26.45 1.92 -16.95
C SER A 551 27.98 1.85 -16.97
N THR A 552 28.63 2.46 -15.98
CA THR A 552 30.08 2.60 -15.84
C THR A 552 30.46 2.28 -14.41
N CYS A 553 31.60 1.59 -14.23
CA CYS A 553 32.09 1.25 -12.90
C CYS A 553 32.45 2.52 -12.10
N ASN A 554 32.19 2.49 -10.79
CA ASN A 554 32.45 3.55 -9.82
C ASN A 554 31.65 4.85 -10.01
N GLU A 555 30.62 4.82 -10.85
CA GLU A 555 29.73 5.96 -11.07
C GLU A 555 28.26 5.52 -11.00
N ILE A 556 27.44 6.39 -10.42
CA ILE A 556 25.98 6.27 -10.44
C ILE A 556 25.37 7.57 -10.92
N ILE A 557 24.26 7.47 -11.63
CA ILE A 557 23.48 8.61 -12.08
C ILE A 557 22.17 8.59 -11.32
N VAL A 558 21.88 9.69 -10.64
CA VAL A 558 20.70 9.82 -9.78
C VAL A 558 19.71 10.81 -10.37
N SER A 559 18.43 10.57 -10.09
CA SER A 559 17.31 11.37 -10.55
C SER A 559 16.12 11.28 -9.58
N ASP A 560 15.21 12.25 -9.68
CA ASP A 560 14.06 12.36 -8.79
C ASP A 560 13.06 11.24 -9.05
N LEU A 561 12.88 10.83 -10.31
CA LEU A 561 12.01 9.75 -10.77
C LEU A 561 12.60 9.10 -12.03
N SER A 562 12.24 7.84 -12.29
CA SER A 562 12.57 7.14 -13.54
C SER A 562 11.58 7.47 -14.67
N CYS A 563 11.95 7.18 -15.90
CA CYS A 563 11.05 7.24 -17.05
C CYS A 563 11.35 6.09 -18.01
N TYR A 564 10.31 5.34 -18.39
CA TYR A 564 10.30 4.24 -19.34
C TYR A 564 9.23 4.44 -20.44
N THR A 565 8.77 5.68 -20.63
CA THR A 565 7.62 6.01 -21.49
C THR A 565 7.93 7.04 -22.57
N CYS A 566 9.02 7.79 -22.46
CA CYS A 566 9.42 8.72 -23.52
C CYS A 566 10.37 8.05 -24.52
N ASP A 567 10.33 8.51 -25.76
CA ASP A 567 11.09 7.95 -26.89
C ASP A 567 12.59 7.79 -26.58
N GLN A 568 13.20 8.79 -25.95
CA GLN A 568 14.61 8.74 -25.57
C GLN A 568 14.92 7.62 -24.57
N CYS A 569 14.06 7.43 -23.56
CA CYS A 569 14.25 6.35 -22.59
C CYS A 569 13.92 4.96 -23.17
N ILE A 570 12.96 4.88 -24.10
CA ILE A 570 12.62 3.63 -24.79
C ILE A 570 13.80 3.17 -25.64
N LEU A 571 14.49 4.11 -26.30
CA LEU A 571 15.70 3.85 -27.08
C LEU A 571 16.97 3.67 -26.22
N GLY A 572 16.86 3.58 -24.89
CA GLY A 572 18.00 3.43 -23.99
C GLY A 572 18.84 4.69 -23.77
N ASN A 573 18.49 5.82 -24.39
CA ASN A 573 19.13 7.12 -24.18
C ASN A 573 18.60 7.81 -22.92
N TYR A 574 18.79 7.16 -21.77
CA TYR A 574 18.23 7.63 -20.51
C TYR A 574 18.66 9.04 -20.18
N LEU A 575 19.91 9.43 -20.45
CA LEU A 575 20.46 10.75 -20.15
C LEU A 575 19.63 11.89 -20.74
N ASN A 576 19.11 11.73 -21.95
CA ASN A 576 18.35 12.72 -22.69
C ASN A 576 16.81 12.56 -22.56
N CYS A 577 16.33 11.95 -21.47
CA CYS A 577 14.90 11.84 -21.14
C CYS A 577 14.11 13.11 -21.46
N LEU A 578 13.01 13.00 -22.20
CA LEU A 578 12.14 14.14 -22.57
C LEU A 578 11.27 14.63 -21.41
N ASN A 579 11.09 13.79 -20.39
CA ASN A 579 10.28 14.08 -19.20
C ASN A 579 11.11 14.68 -18.05
N VAL A 580 12.11 15.53 -18.36
CA VAL A 580 12.99 16.17 -17.36
C VAL A 580 12.20 16.92 -16.28
N GLU A 581 11.05 17.50 -16.65
CA GLU A 581 10.15 18.14 -15.69
C GLU A 581 9.72 17.19 -14.57
N ASN A 582 9.56 15.89 -14.83
CA ASN A 582 9.17 14.90 -13.83
C ASN A 582 10.39 14.19 -13.23
N THR A 583 11.35 13.78 -14.07
CA THR A 583 12.52 13.00 -13.63
C THR A 583 13.57 13.85 -12.91
N GLY A 584 13.49 15.17 -13.03
CA GLY A 584 14.53 16.08 -12.59
C GLY A 584 15.77 16.02 -13.48
N VAL A 585 16.69 16.94 -13.21
CA VAL A 585 18.01 16.97 -13.86
C VAL A 585 18.85 15.84 -13.28
N LYS A 586 19.40 15.01 -14.18
CA LYS A 586 20.24 13.88 -13.78
C LYS A 586 21.58 14.37 -13.25
N LYS A 587 22.06 13.74 -12.19
CA LYS A 587 23.33 14.08 -11.56
C LYS A 587 24.21 12.85 -11.47
N THR A 588 25.44 12.95 -11.95
CA THR A 588 26.45 11.92 -11.75
C THR A 588 27.05 12.06 -10.36
N ILE A 589 27.12 10.95 -9.63
CA ILE A 589 27.75 10.83 -8.32
C ILE A 589 28.80 9.74 -8.44
N LYS A 590 29.98 9.98 -7.86
CA LYS A 590 31.04 8.99 -7.69
C LYS A 590 31.10 8.59 -6.22
N PRO A 591 30.47 7.48 -5.80
CA PRO A 591 30.55 7.03 -4.43
C PRO A 591 32.01 6.82 -4.02
N ARG A 592 32.38 7.27 -2.83
CA ARG A 592 33.73 7.13 -2.29
C ARG A 592 33.75 5.99 -1.28
N GLU A 593 34.50 4.95 -1.59
CA GLU A 593 34.80 3.85 -0.67
C GLU A 593 35.76 4.35 0.42
N ILE A 594 35.58 3.86 1.65
CA ILE A 594 36.46 4.10 2.79
C ILE A 594 37.41 2.91 2.89
N THR A 595 38.69 3.12 2.60
CA THR A 595 39.75 2.11 2.82
C THR A 595 40.07 2.03 4.31
N GLN A 596 40.05 0.83 4.89
CA GLN A 596 40.24 0.52 6.32
C GLN A 596 41.63 0.87 6.91
N THR A 597 42.41 1.79 6.32
CA THR A 597 43.72 2.24 6.82
C THR A 597 43.70 3.63 7.46
N SER A 598 42.55 4.14 7.86
CA SER A 598 42.47 5.35 8.69
C SER A 598 41.35 5.25 9.72
N ASN A 599 41.78 5.11 10.99
CA ASN A 599 41.07 5.24 12.26
C ASN A 599 39.87 4.30 12.48
N GLU A 600 40.09 3.31 13.36
CA GLU A 600 39.14 2.31 13.87
C GLU A 600 37.94 2.91 14.63
N GLU A 601 37.89 4.23 14.82
CA GLU A 601 36.78 4.93 15.51
C GLU A 601 35.53 5.12 14.63
N GLU A 602 35.63 5.14 13.29
CA GLU A 602 34.45 5.29 12.41
C GLU A 602 33.67 3.97 12.18
N VAL A 603 34.25 2.81 12.54
CA VAL A 603 33.67 1.48 12.24
C VAL A 603 32.69 1.01 13.33
N ALA A 604 32.80 1.55 14.55
CA ALA A 604 31.98 1.13 15.69
C ALA A 604 30.54 1.70 15.71
N GLN A 605 30.20 2.66 14.86
CA GLN A 605 28.89 3.33 14.89
C GLN A 605 27.76 2.58 14.16
N ASP A 606 28.06 1.60 13.29
CA ASP A 606 27.04 1.00 12.42
C ASP A 606 26.42 -0.32 12.96
N THR A 607 26.91 -0.88 14.07
CA THR A 607 26.24 -2.00 14.76
C THR A 607 25.15 -1.55 15.75
N ASP A 608 25.03 -0.25 16.02
CA ASP A 608 24.06 0.33 16.98
C ASP A 608 22.92 1.14 16.31
N ILE A 609 22.57 0.87 15.04
CA ILE A 609 21.42 1.50 14.34
C ILE A 609 20.06 0.96 14.85
N LEU A 610 19.94 0.72 16.16
CA LEU A 610 18.67 0.55 16.86
C LEU A 610 18.34 1.73 17.80
N SER A 611 19.19 2.76 17.89
CA SER A 611 18.84 4.03 18.54
C SER A 611 19.46 5.21 17.77
N GLU A 612 18.62 6.09 17.20
CA GLU A 612 19.07 7.43 16.77
C GLU A 612 19.62 8.16 18.01
N ASP A 613 20.92 8.47 18.02
CA ASP A 613 21.53 9.22 19.13
C ASP A 613 21.00 10.66 19.10
N ILE A 614 20.58 11.18 20.26
CA ILE A 614 19.87 12.46 20.34
C ILE A 614 20.75 13.63 19.87
N SER A 615 22.07 13.48 19.94
CA SER A 615 23.07 14.44 19.47
C SER A 615 22.96 14.73 17.97
N ASP A 616 22.62 13.74 17.14
CA ASP A 616 22.50 13.87 15.68
C ASP A 616 21.33 14.76 15.24
N LEU A 617 20.36 14.97 16.14
CA LEU A 617 19.17 15.78 15.89
C LEU A 617 19.36 17.26 16.25
N VAL A 618 20.51 17.63 16.83
CA VAL A 618 20.79 19.01 17.28
C VAL A 618 21.25 19.89 16.12
N SER A 619 20.56 21.00 15.92
CA SER A 619 20.90 21.99 14.89
C SER A 619 21.43 23.29 15.48
N ILE A 620 22.07 24.14 14.66
CA ILE A 620 22.46 25.50 15.08
C ILE A 620 21.19 26.28 15.48
N ASN A 621 21.27 26.98 16.61
CA ASN A 621 20.14 27.63 17.30
C ASN A 621 19.14 26.69 17.99
N SER A 622 19.39 25.38 18.09
CA SER A 622 18.60 24.55 19.01
C SER A 622 18.85 24.95 20.47
N VAL A 623 17.80 24.92 21.29
CA VAL A 623 17.92 24.98 22.76
C VAL A 623 17.91 23.55 23.28
N VAL A 624 18.90 23.21 24.09
CA VAL A 624 19.09 21.86 24.62
C VAL A 624 19.22 21.88 26.14
N ALA A 625 18.80 20.80 26.79
CA ALA A 625 19.13 20.52 28.18
C ALA A 625 20.35 19.61 28.22
N VAL A 626 21.33 19.98 29.03
CA VAL A 626 22.58 19.22 29.20
C VAL A 626 22.77 18.86 30.67
N LYS A 627 23.29 17.64 30.89
CA LYS A 627 23.62 17.14 32.23
C LYS A 627 24.69 18.04 32.86
N THR A 628 24.54 18.28 34.15
CA THR A 628 25.53 18.96 34.98
C THR A 628 25.90 18.06 36.15
N ASP A 629 27.12 18.23 36.65
CA ASP A 629 27.60 17.60 37.87
C ASP A 629 27.54 18.58 39.07
N ASP A 630 26.88 19.75 38.90
CA ASP A 630 26.65 20.73 39.97
C ASP A 630 25.43 20.33 40.81
N ASP A 631 25.65 20.01 42.08
CA ASP A 631 24.62 19.58 43.04
C ASP A 631 23.47 20.60 43.22
N ASN A 632 23.65 21.86 42.79
CA ASN A 632 22.63 22.90 42.92
C ASN A 632 21.66 22.98 41.73
N PHE A 633 21.94 22.27 40.62
CA PHE A 633 21.13 22.33 39.40
C PHE A 633 20.92 20.93 38.82
N ASP A 634 19.67 20.59 38.47
CA ASP A 634 19.39 19.29 37.85
C ASP A 634 19.96 19.19 36.42
N TYR A 635 19.96 20.31 35.68
CA TYR A 635 20.51 20.42 34.34
C TYR A 635 20.78 21.89 33.98
N TYR A 636 21.59 22.12 32.95
CA TYR A 636 21.72 23.44 32.33
C TYR A 636 21.00 23.49 30.97
N LEU A 637 20.45 24.65 30.64
CA LEU A 637 19.95 24.93 29.30
C LEU A 637 21.02 25.63 28.48
N MET A 638 21.24 25.19 27.24
CA MET A 638 22.24 25.77 26.35
C MET A 638 21.64 26.06 24.97
N LYS A 639 21.94 27.23 24.42
CA LYS A 639 21.72 27.56 23.01
C LYS A 639 22.93 27.13 22.19
N ILE A 640 22.70 26.32 21.17
CA ILE A 640 23.76 25.83 20.28
C ILE A 640 24.18 26.92 19.29
N SER A 641 25.46 27.28 19.30
CA SER A 641 26.07 28.20 18.34
C SER A 641 26.81 27.47 17.21
N LYS A 642 27.29 26.25 17.47
CA LYS A 642 27.91 25.36 16.48
C LYS A 642 27.48 23.92 16.74
N GLY A 643 27.09 23.20 15.68
CA GLY A 643 26.70 21.79 15.75
C GLY A 643 27.84 20.88 16.24
N SER A 644 27.54 19.60 16.44
CA SER A 644 28.55 18.66 16.95
C SER A 644 29.75 18.59 16.03
N HIS A 645 30.94 18.51 16.63
CA HIS A 645 32.19 18.32 15.93
C HIS A 645 33.23 17.72 16.86
N VAL A 646 34.16 16.96 16.29
CA VAL A 646 35.28 16.37 17.01
C VAL A 646 36.41 17.38 17.14
N LEU A 647 36.98 17.50 18.34
CA LEU A 647 38.12 18.37 18.61
C LEU A 647 39.41 17.80 17.99
N ASN A 648 40.11 18.60 17.20
CA ASN A 648 41.40 18.23 16.60
C ASN A 648 42.60 18.53 17.52
N SER A 649 42.40 19.38 18.53
CA SER A 649 43.39 19.75 19.55
C SER A 649 42.65 20.01 20.85
N ALA A 650 43.36 19.98 22.00
CA ALA A 650 42.73 20.30 23.28
C ALA A 650 42.18 21.74 23.26
N GLU A 651 40.93 21.91 23.68
CA GLU A 651 40.26 23.20 23.68
C GLU A 651 39.62 23.46 25.05
N SER A 652 39.79 24.69 25.55
CA SER A 652 39.19 25.16 26.80
C SER A 652 38.09 26.18 26.52
N ASP A 653 37.01 26.13 27.29
CA ASP A 653 35.89 27.07 27.18
C ASP A 653 36.00 28.26 28.14
N SER A 654 35.03 29.18 28.08
CA SER A 654 35.02 30.38 28.95
C SER A 654 34.62 30.10 30.41
N TRP A 655 34.30 28.85 30.73
CA TRP A 655 33.87 28.38 32.04
C TRP A 655 34.94 27.49 32.72
N GLY A 656 36.09 27.29 32.05
CA GLY A 656 37.22 26.54 32.58
C GLY A 656 37.19 25.04 32.26
N ALA A 657 36.20 24.57 31.49
CA ALA A 657 36.16 23.19 31.03
C ALA A 657 37.16 22.99 29.89
N THR A 658 38.00 21.96 29.97
CA THR A 658 39.00 21.63 28.94
C THR A 658 38.81 20.20 28.48
N TYR A 659 38.68 20.01 27.16
CA TYR A 659 38.51 18.70 26.55
C TYR A 659 39.69 18.36 25.63
N PRO A 660 40.22 17.13 25.68
CA PRO A 660 41.33 16.71 24.83
C PRO A 660 40.86 16.48 23.37
N PRO A 661 41.81 16.38 22.41
CA PRO A 661 41.46 15.99 21.04
C PRO A 661 40.76 14.63 21.00
N GLY A 662 39.85 14.44 20.04
CA GLY A 662 39.03 13.23 19.90
C GLY A 662 37.64 13.31 20.57
N PHE A 663 37.39 14.31 21.43
CA PHE A 663 36.05 14.51 22.01
C PHE A 663 35.09 15.16 21.00
N GLU A 664 33.90 14.59 20.87
CA GLU A 664 32.79 15.22 20.14
C GLU A 664 32.03 16.19 21.06
N VAL A 665 31.95 17.45 20.66
CA VAL A 665 31.41 18.54 21.50
C VAL A 665 30.46 19.45 20.73
N PHE A 666 29.51 20.02 21.46
CA PHE A 666 28.72 21.19 21.08
C PHE A 666 29.39 22.47 21.58
N ARG A 667 29.21 23.56 20.81
CA ARG A 667 29.57 24.90 21.25
C ARG A 667 28.31 25.75 21.38
N GLY A 668 28.21 26.52 22.47
CA GLY A 668 26.99 27.26 22.75
C GLY A 668 27.12 28.30 23.86
N HIS A 669 25.97 28.82 24.25
CA HIS A 669 25.83 29.77 25.34
C HIS A 669 24.78 29.26 26.33
N TYR A 670 25.12 29.22 27.61
CA TYR A 670 24.18 28.80 28.65
C TYR A 670 23.08 29.84 28.88
N TYR A 671 21.96 29.34 29.38
CA TYR A 671 20.84 30.09 29.90
C TYR A 671 20.89 30.07 31.43
N ASP A 672 20.67 31.22 32.06
CA ASP A 672 20.64 31.39 33.50
C ASP A 672 19.22 31.66 34.00
N LYS A 673 18.87 31.20 35.20
CA LYS A 673 17.51 31.39 35.75
C LYS A 673 17.28 32.87 36.08
N ILE A 674 16.11 33.40 35.74
CA ILE A 674 15.81 34.84 35.93
C ILE A 674 15.49 35.15 37.40
N SER A 675 14.85 34.22 38.13
CA SER A 675 14.50 34.35 39.55
C SER A 675 14.10 32.99 40.12
N ASP A 676 14.39 32.75 41.41
CA ASP A 676 13.96 31.54 42.13
C ASP A 676 12.44 31.41 42.26
N ASN A 677 11.70 32.51 42.18
CA ASN A 677 10.23 32.52 42.24
C ASN A 677 9.56 32.10 40.93
N ASP A 678 10.31 32.00 39.82
CA ASP A 678 9.79 31.61 38.50
C ASP A 678 10.81 30.66 37.82
N PRO A 679 10.94 29.41 38.33
CA PRO A 679 12.08 28.53 38.08
C PRO A 679 12.21 28.05 36.64
N LEU A 680 11.20 28.30 35.80
CA LEU A 680 11.14 27.89 34.40
C LEU A 680 11.43 29.02 33.41
N LYS A 681 11.82 30.21 33.90
CA LYS A 681 12.23 31.35 33.07
C LYS A 681 13.74 31.53 33.08
N TYR A 682 14.30 31.64 31.89
CA TYR A 682 15.74 31.71 31.69
C TYR A 682 16.14 32.87 30.77
N LYS A 683 17.38 33.34 30.94
CA LYS A 683 18.01 34.43 30.18
C LYS A 683 19.37 33.99 29.65
N LEU A 684 19.62 34.25 28.37
CA LEU A 684 20.83 33.80 27.70
C LEU A 684 22.09 34.59 28.14
N LEU A 685 23.14 33.88 28.53
CA LEU A 685 24.46 34.44 28.87
C LEU A 685 25.34 34.54 27.62
N LYS A 686 25.24 35.68 26.90
CA LYS A 686 25.95 35.88 25.62
C LYS A 686 27.47 36.09 25.73
N THR A 687 27.98 36.41 26.92
CA THR A 687 29.37 36.86 27.11
C THR A 687 30.36 35.71 27.28
N LYS A 688 29.89 34.52 27.66
CA LYS A 688 30.73 33.33 27.87
C LYS A 688 30.28 32.22 26.94
N THR A 689 31.24 31.57 26.30
CA THR A 689 30.97 30.43 25.41
C THR A 689 31.28 29.15 26.14
N ALA A 690 30.35 28.20 26.10
CA ALA A 690 30.49 26.88 26.68
C ALA A 690 30.86 25.85 25.62
N LEU A 691 31.65 24.86 26.03
CA LEU A 691 31.96 23.66 25.26
C LEU A 691 31.42 22.46 26.03
N VAL A 692 30.55 21.66 25.41
CA VAL A 692 29.84 20.57 26.12
C VAL A 692 29.93 19.29 25.31
N PRO A 693 30.35 18.15 25.89
CA PRO A 693 30.35 16.85 25.20
C PRO A 693 28.98 16.47 24.67
N THR A 694 28.91 15.88 23.47
CA THR A 694 27.63 15.45 22.88
C THR A 694 26.89 14.45 23.75
N LYS A 695 27.64 13.59 24.46
CA LYS A 695 27.11 12.61 25.43
C LYS A 695 26.43 13.22 26.65
N SER A 696 26.67 14.49 26.96
CA SER A 696 26.02 15.19 28.07
C SER A 696 24.63 15.73 27.68
N LEU A 697 24.18 15.52 26.44
CA LEU A 697 22.87 15.97 25.96
C LEU A 697 21.74 15.11 26.54
N LEU A 698 20.80 15.76 27.22
CA LEU A 698 19.64 15.10 27.82
C LEU A 698 18.39 15.23 26.94
N TYR A 699 18.15 16.42 26.40
CA TYR A 699 16.88 16.74 25.75
C TYR A 699 17.02 17.89 24.75
N ILE A 700 16.25 17.85 23.65
CA ILE A 700 16.15 18.94 22.67
C ILE A 700 14.79 19.61 22.82
N LEU A 701 14.80 20.92 23.10
CA LEU A 701 13.58 21.71 23.27
C LEU A 701 13.10 22.20 21.89
N ALA A 702 12.40 21.33 21.16
CA ALA A 702 11.98 21.58 19.77
C ALA A 702 10.95 22.72 19.60
N ASP A 703 10.15 22.99 20.64
CA ASP A 703 9.07 23.98 20.62
C ASP A 703 9.47 25.33 21.25
N VAL A 704 10.75 25.52 21.58
CA VAL A 704 11.25 26.76 22.21
C VAL A 704 12.09 27.56 21.22
N ASP A 705 11.61 28.75 20.86
CA ASP A 705 12.39 29.68 20.05
C ASP A 705 13.63 30.15 20.83
N ALA A 706 14.81 30.03 20.22
CA ALA A 706 16.11 30.35 20.81
C ALA A 706 16.37 31.87 20.93
N SER A 707 15.48 32.53 21.65
CA SER A 707 15.48 33.96 21.93
C SER A 707 16.31 34.29 23.18
N TYR A 708 16.42 35.59 23.49
CA TYR A 708 17.21 36.06 24.63
C TYR A 708 16.64 35.65 26.00
N ARG A 709 15.31 35.49 26.09
CA ARG A 709 14.61 35.02 27.28
C ARG A 709 13.66 33.92 26.87
N ILE A 710 13.76 32.78 27.53
CA ILE A 710 12.92 31.61 27.24
C ILE A 710 12.15 31.21 28.49
N THR A 711 10.94 30.71 28.29
CA THR A 711 10.15 30.05 29.33
C THR A 711 9.91 28.63 28.85
N ILE A 712 10.25 27.64 29.67
CA ILE A 712 9.94 26.24 29.38
C ILE A 712 8.62 25.88 30.05
N SER A 713 7.84 24.98 29.45
CA SER A 713 6.62 24.49 30.09
C SER A 713 6.97 23.52 31.24
N GLU A 714 6.07 23.41 32.22
CA GLU A 714 6.22 22.46 33.33
C GLU A 714 6.31 21.01 32.81
N ASP A 715 5.52 20.66 31.78
CA ASP A 715 5.60 19.35 31.12
C ASP A 715 6.99 19.10 30.50
N THR A 716 7.58 20.10 29.83
CA THR A 716 8.93 20.00 29.27
C THR A 716 9.99 19.84 30.36
N HIS A 717 9.84 20.55 31.47
CA HIS A 717 10.74 20.44 32.62
C HIS A 717 10.69 19.03 33.25
N LEU A 718 9.48 18.51 33.49
CA LEU A 718 9.28 17.16 34.01
C LEU A 718 9.80 16.07 33.05
N ASP A 719 9.68 16.30 31.74
CA ASP A 719 10.27 15.41 30.73
C ASP A 719 11.80 15.38 30.83
N ILE A 720 12.46 16.54 31.00
CA ILE A 720 13.92 16.62 31.18
C ILE A 720 14.36 15.89 32.46
N LEU A 721 13.69 16.15 33.59
CA LEU A 721 13.99 15.47 34.87
C LEU A 721 13.78 13.96 34.77
N SER A 722 12.75 13.51 34.05
CA SER A 722 12.54 12.08 33.85
C SER A 722 13.66 11.40 33.05
N VAL A 723 14.42 12.14 32.22
CA VAL A 723 15.59 11.59 31.54
C VAL A 723 16.76 11.45 32.51
N LEU A 724 16.96 12.42 33.41
CA LEU A 724 17.99 12.39 34.44
C LEU A 724 17.82 11.19 35.39
N ASP A 725 16.59 10.97 35.89
CA ASP A 725 16.27 9.85 36.78
C ASP A 725 16.51 8.45 36.17
N ASN A 726 16.66 8.36 34.84
CA ASN A 726 16.92 7.11 34.12
C ASN A 726 18.41 6.91 33.76
N LEU A 727 19.27 7.88 34.07
CA LEU A 727 20.72 7.82 33.82
C LEU A 727 21.54 7.35 35.04
N ASP A 728 20.95 7.40 36.24
CA ASP A 728 21.44 6.75 37.47
C ASP A 728 20.89 5.32 37.59
#